data_AF-A0A848S1V3-F1
#
_entry.id   AF-A0A848S1V3-F1
#
_cell.length_a   1.000
_cell.length_b   1.000
_cell.length_c   1.000
_cell.angle_alpha   90.00
_cell.angle_beta   90.00
_cell.angle_gamma   90.00
#
_symmetry.space_group_name_H-M   'P 1'
#
loop_
_entity.id
_entity.type
_entity.pdbx_description
1 polymer ?
#
loop_
_entity_poly.entity_id
_entity_poly.type
_entity_poly.pdbx_seq_one_letter_code
_entity_poly.pdbx_strand_id
1 'polypeptide(L)'
;MITKALEWLLKRLTAKPANSGSAPRLLPLTPEYDPEQHRVYFDAIESALADPEVKNIALTGSYGVGKNSILGEVGRQYNKRVISISLSTLGFDDEPVDPASGHALSKTNQIQKEIVKQLLYSQDPVKMPGSRYRRMSRFRAGRQIGLSLLIALPVAVIFLLAGWTKTLATSAKLPTDWQPLMYGIVFVVAAAVTFFVLLAFHNRVRISQVSAGSASISLSAESGTYFDQYLDEIVYFFEIVERDIVIFEDIDRFDDPHIFETLRALNTLLNSAKQLRSRKVRFIYAIKDSIFDELGERAAEEEMASEGDEPEAVSGPSDTAESQLARANRTKFFSLVIPVVPFITHRSARDLLDRTLGDFTHEVSEDLIDLVARHVADMRLIKNIRNEFVIFKERVIDAGTLELSQDGLFAMVVYKSIHLADFELIRLGKSKLDDLYRDRTELVNAVTNGMIQQIGLNRGAMRSVNPVFGKGEQFGDRLVNFINRFSIVTEFAILTRTYLGKERSVEELRTDDFWRQFVEGEQPFQFSFRSRWGTSSASISRVEMAGIVGDPLNTDELATRERHRLKDENAKMNEDRRFLARADLNELMERREFTIERAGQARSFEDLVNVRLSSELAVQLVANGYIDRNFTLYTSTFYAARVTTNAMNFILKNVDTGVVDYFYVLKDDEVESVLREKSRAILRERVAYNLSIVDYLLAHEDSGAEIVLRQLTAFGQTERDFIAAHFEAGAQQAAFVKRMAPLWSRILPHLVTEAALSDGDRLSFVGVALEHLTPDMPYDIDDAVRDYLEDHYASLAVFTSADTTAEQAQTLGDLAKRLSLRLPVLAPLSQAPLDAIISAHAYEVTLPNLVTALPVETEDLALDTIAEADDNVYQRILEDLVAYLNSLEEDDQTITKPEAFVRVLQDVLQSDARQLDGVVARASDGCILDDLDVISSDT
;
A
#
# COMPACT_ATOMS: atom_id res chain seq x y z
N MET A 1 -39.27 -27.76 30.69
CA MET A 1 -38.01 -27.79 29.91
C MET A 1 -38.17 -28.54 28.58
N ILE A 2 -38.79 -29.72 28.55
CA ILE A 2 -39.00 -30.50 27.31
C ILE A 2 -39.93 -29.79 26.31
N THR A 3 -40.94 -29.07 26.77
CA THR A 3 -41.87 -28.31 25.92
C THR A 3 -41.23 -27.11 25.21
N LYS A 4 -40.33 -26.37 25.87
CA LYS A 4 -39.56 -25.28 25.24
C LYS A 4 -38.51 -25.81 24.25
N ALA A 5 -37.94 -26.99 24.51
CA ALA A 5 -37.05 -27.67 23.58
C ALA A 5 -37.80 -28.16 22.33
N LEU A 6 -39.02 -28.68 22.49
CA LEU A 6 -39.87 -29.10 21.37
C LEU A 6 -40.39 -27.91 20.56
N GLU A 7 -40.77 -26.80 21.19
CA GLU A 7 -41.11 -25.55 20.49
C GLU A 7 -39.93 -24.98 19.72
N TRP A 8 -38.71 -25.03 20.30
CA TRP A 8 -37.50 -24.61 19.59
C TRP A 8 -37.17 -25.53 18.41
N LEU A 9 -37.37 -26.84 18.53
CA LEU A 9 -37.15 -27.81 17.46
C LEU A 9 -38.22 -27.71 16.36
N LEU A 10 -39.48 -27.53 16.71
CA LEU A 10 -40.57 -27.31 15.76
C LEU A 10 -40.44 -25.97 15.05
N LYS A 11 -40.01 -24.90 15.73
CA LYS A 11 -39.75 -23.59 15.11
C LYS A 11 -38.53 -23.64 14.17
N ARG A 12 -37.58 -24.54 14.39
CA ARG A 12 -36.43 -24.80 13.51
C ARG A 12 -36.76 -25.76 12.35
N LEU A 13 -37.74 -26.65 12.52
CA LEU A 13 -38.24 -27.54 11.46
C LEU A 13 -39.35 -26.90 10.59
N THR A 14 -40.00 -25.84 11.08
CA THR A 14 -41.05 -25.09 10.37
C THR A 14 -40.64 -23.68 9.93
N ALA A 15 -39.42 -23.26 10.25
CA ALA A 15 -38.78 -22.14 9.57
C ALA A 15 -38.58 -22.54 8.10
N LYS A 16 -39.54 -22.15 7.26
CA LYS A 16 -39.40 -22.09 5.81
C LYS A 16 -38.05 -21.41 5.53
N PRO A 17 -37.10 -22.05 4.83
CA PRO A 17 -35.91 -21.35 4.39
C PRO A 17 -36.38 -20.17 3.55
N ALA A 18 -36.10 -18.95 4.01
CA ALA A 18 -36.18 -17.78 3.18
C ALA A 18 -35.24 -18.02 1.99
N ASN A 19 -35.82 -18.10 0.79
CA ASN A 19 -35.16 -18.42 -0.47
C ASN A 19 -34.17 -19.60 -0.43
N SER A 20 -34.66 -20.79 -0.79
CA SER A 20 -33.82 -21.76 -1.48
C SER A 20 -33.48 -21.20 -2.87
N GLY A 21 -32.52 -20.27 -2.94
CA GLY A 21 -31.75 -20.08 -4.15
C GLY A 21 -31.08 -21.41 -4.46
N SER A 22 -31.29 -21.96 -5.64
CA SER A 22 -30.52 -23.10 -6.13
C SER A 22 -29.03 -22.85 -5.89
N ALA A 23 -28.30 -23.84 -5.37
CA ALA A 23 -26.85 -23.74 -5.23
C ALA A 23 -26.22 -23.17 -6.52
N PRO A 24 -25.26 -22.23 -6.42
CA PRO A 24 -24.71 -21.55 -7.58
C PRO A 24 -24.20 -22.57 -8.59
N ARG A 25 -24.78 -22.57 -9.80
CA ARG A 25 -24.39 -23.48 -10.87
C ARG A 25 -23.04 -23.03 -11.42
N LEU A 26 -21.99 -23.79 -11.17
CA LEU A 26 -20.66 -23.55 -11.74
C LEU A 26 -20.55 -24.11 -13.16
N LEU A 27 -19.83 -23.38 -14.02
CA LEU A 27 -19.53 -23.80 -15.39
C LEU A 27 -18.28 -24.70 -15.39
N PRO A 28 -18.31 -25.91 -15.96
CA PRO A 28 -17.13 -26.74 -16.06
C PRO A 28 -16.09 -26.11 -17.01
N LEU A 29 -14.81 -26.21 -16.61
CA LEU A 29 -13.66 -25.74 -17.42
C LEU A 29 -13.22 -26.77 -18.47
N THR A 30 -13.87 -27.94 -18.52
CA THR A 30 -13.58 -28.99 -19.49
C THR A 30 -13.90 -28.51 -20.91
N PRO A 31 -13.11 -28.92 -21.92
CA PRO A 31 -13.42 -28.64 -23.31
C PRO A 31 -14.78 -29.25 -23.68
N GLU A 32 -15.63 -28.45 -24.31
CA GLU A 32 -16.93 -28.86 -24.81
C GLU A 32 -17.00 -28.60 -26.31
N TYR A 33 -17.55 -29.56 -27.05
CA TYR A 33 -17.68 -29.47 -28.49
C TYR A 33 -18.93 -28.66 -28.84
N ASP A 34 -18.73 -27.46 -29.38
CA ASP A 34 -19.75 -26.65 -30.03
C ASP A 34 -19.87 -26.99 -31.53
N PRO A 35 -20.99 -27.58 -32.00
CA PRO A 35 -21.18 -27.90 -33.41
C PRO A 35 -21.20 -26.68 -34.35
N GLU A 36 -21.62 -25.51 -33.89
CA GLU A 36 -21.68 -24.31 -34.76
C GLU A 36 -20.27 -23.80 -35.10
N GLN A 37 -19.35 -23.93 -34.14
CA GLN A 37 -17.98 -23.40 -34.27
C GLN A 37 -16.98 -24.46 -34.71
N HIS A 38 -17.11 -25.71 -34.26
CA HIS A 38 -16.08 -26.72 -34.42
C HIS A 38 -16.28 -27.67 -35.61
N ARG A 39 -17.49 -27.75 -36.17
CA ARG A 39 -17.83 -28.76 -37.19
C ARG A 39 -16.96 -28.70 -38.44
N VAL A 40 -16.63 -27.50 -38.92
CA VAL A 40 -15.76 -27.34 -40.10
C VAL A 40 -14.38 -27.98 -39.88
N TYR A 41 -13.83 -27.87 -38.67
CA TYR A 41 -12.53 -28.45 -38.32
C TYR A 41 -12.63 -29.97 -38.15
N PHE A 42 -13.71 -30.45 -37.54
CA PHE A 42 -13.98 -31.89 -37.46
C PHE A 42 -14.09 -32.52 -38.86
N ASP A 43 -14.87 -31.91 -39.76
CA ASP A 43 -15.06 -32.38 -41.13
C ASP A 43 -13.74 -32.37 -41.93
N ALA A 44 -12.86 -31.40 -41.68
CA ALA A 44 -11.51 -31.33 -42.26
C ALA A 44 -10.61 -32.47 -41.77
N ILE A 45 -10.64 -32.80 -40.47
CA ILE A 45 -9.92 -33.96 -39.91
C ILE A 45 -10.48 -35.25 -40.50
N GLU A 46 -11.80 -35.39 -40.59
CA GLU A 46 -12.44 -36.57 -41.18
C GLU A 46 -12.01 -36.79 -42.64
N SER A 47 -12.00 -35.72 -43.43
CA SER A 47 -11.50 -35.75 -44.82
C SER A 47 -10.03 -36.17 -44.88
N ALA A 48 -9.20 -35.67 -43.97
CA ALA A 48 -7.80 -36.05 -43.84
C ALA A 48 -7.59 -37.52 -43.42
N LEU A 49 -8.48 -38.05 -42.57
CA LEU A 49 -8.47 -39.46 -42.16
C LEU A 49 -8.93 -40.40 -43.29
N ALA A 50 -9.64 -39.90 -44.30
CA ALA A 50 -10.02 -40.67 -45.49
C ALA A 50 -8.87 -40.77 -46.52
N ASP A 51 -7.98 -39.78 -46.58
CA ASP A 51 -6.84 -39.75 -47.50
C ASP A 51 -5.70 -40.70 -47.02
N PRO A 52 -5.21 -41.63 -47.87
CA PRO A 52 -4.12 -42.54 -47.52
C PRO A 52 -2.72 -41.90 -47.49
N GLU A 53 -2.51 -40.74 -48.13
CA GLU A 53 -1.23 -40.03 -48.14
C GLU A 53 -1.03 -39.17 -46.89
N VAL A 54 -2.12 -38.77 -46.24
CA VAL A 54 -2.09 -37.93 -45.02
C VAL A 54 -1.83 -38.78 -43.79
N LYS A 55 -0.63 -38.63 -43.19
CA LYS A 55 -0.16 -39.42 -42.04
C LYS A 55 0.12 -38.59 -40.80
N ASN A 56 0.55 -37.34 -40.94
CA ASN A 56 0.83 -36.42 -39.83
C ASN A 56 -0.06 -35.17 -39.98
N ILE A 57 -0.99 -34.96 -39.07
CA ILE A 57 -1.98 -33.87 -39.11
C ILE A 57 -1.73 -32.93 -37.92
N ALA A 58 -1.42 -31.67 -38.17
CA ALA A 58 -1.34 -30.66 -37.10
C ALA A 58 -2.63 -29.84 -37.03
N LEU A 59 -3.18 -29.71 -35.83
CA LEU A 59 -4.22 -28.75 -35.47
C LEU A 59 -3.56 -27.58 -34.75
N THR A 60 -3.52 -26.43 -35.42
CA THR A 60 -2.71 -25.27 -35.03
C THR A 60 -3.59 -24.11 -34.58
N GLY A 61 -3.12 -23.30 -33.64
CA GLY A 61 -3.86 -22.15 -33.13
C GLY A 61 -3.39 -21.75 -31.73
N SER A 62 -3.75 -20.54 -31.28
CA SER A 62 -3.42 -20.05 -29.94
C SER A 62 -4.05 -20.89 -28.82
N TYR A 63 -3.66 -20.64 -27.58
CA TYR A 63 -4.26 -21.33 -26.44
C TYR A 63 -5.76 -20.96 -26.32
N GLY A 64 -6.59 -21.91 -25.91
CA GLY A 64 -8.02 -21.65 -25.68
C GLY A 64 -8.93 -21.62 -26.91
N VAL A 65 -8.40 -21.76 -28.14
CA VAL A 65 -9.21 -21.69 -29.39
C VAL A 65 -10.07 -22.91 -29.71
N GLY A 66 -10.18 -23.90 -28.82
CA GLY A 66 -11.05 -25.07 -29.02
C GLY A 66 -10.39 -26.33 -29.60
N LYS A 67 -9.06 -26.37 -29.74
CA LYS A 67 -8.31 -27.55 -30.25
C LYS A 67 -8.70 -28.86 -29.54
N ASN A 68 -8.68 -28.86 -28.21
CA ASN A 68 -9.02 -30.06 -27.42
C ASN A 68 -10.52 -30.42 -27.50
N SER A 69 -11.41 -29.44 -27.75
CA SER A 69 -12.82 -29.72 -27.98
C SER A 69 -13.04 -30.47 -29.30
N ILE A 70 -12.36 -30.04 -30.36
CA ILE A 70 -12.39 -30.69 -31.68
C ILE A 70 -11.81 -32.11 -31.58
N LEU A 71 -10.62 -32.26 -30.99
CA LEU A 71 -9.96 -33.56 -30.84
C LEU A 71 -10.70 -34.51 -29.90
N GLY A 72 -11.34 -33.97 -28.86
CA GLY A 72 -12.23 -34.73 -28.00
C GLY A 72 -13.40 -35.35 -28.77
N GLU A 73 -13.98 -34.62 -29.72
CA GLU A 73 -15.05 -35.14 -30.58
C GLU A 73 -14.55 -36.19 -31.57
N VAL A 74 -13.35 -36.01 -32.14
CA VAL A 74 -12.66 -37.06 -32.93
C VAL A 74 -12.47 -38.33 -32.10
N GLY A 75 -12.01 -38.18 -30.86
CA GLY A 75 -11.87 -39.30 -29.93
C GLY A 75 -13.19 -40.00 -29.62
N ARG A 76 -14.31 -39.26 -29.53
CA ARG A 76 -15.65 -39.84 -29.31
C ARG A 76 -16.17 -40.60 -30.52
N GLN A 77 -16.11 -40.01 -31.72
CA GLN A 77 -16.64 -40.63 -32.93
C GLN A 77 -15.79 -41.82 -33.41
N TYR A 78 -14.47 -41.75 -33.20
CA TYR A 78 -13.50 -42.78 -33.59
C TYR A 78 -12.96 -43.58 -32.39
N ASN A 79 -13.72 -43.72 -31.31
CA ASN A 79 -13.28 -44.30 -30.02
C ASN A 79 -12.62 -45.69 -30.09
N LYS A 80 -12.97 -46.52 -31.08
CA LYS A 80 -12.38 -47.85 -31.29
C LYS A 80 -11.04 -47.80 -32.02
N ARG A 81 -10.75 -46.70 -32.71
CA ARG A 81 -9.57 -46.49 -33.57
C ARG A 81 -8.54 -45.53 -32.97
N VAL A 82 -8.96 -44.68 -32.03
CA VAL A 82 -8.13 -43.60 -31.45
C VAL A 82 -7.39 -44.04 -30.18
N ILE A 83 -6.18 -43.53 -30.03
CA ILE A 83 -5.41 -43.47 -28.78
C ILE A 83 -5.10 -42.01 -28.50
N SER A 84 -5.52 -41.50 -27.35
CA SER A 84 -5.14 -40.17 -26.87
C SER A 84 -3.95 -40.27 -25.93
N ILE A 85 -2.93 -39.45 -26.18
CA ILE A 85 -1.74 -39.29 -25.34
C ILE A 85 -1.73 -37.85 -24.87
N SER A 86 -1.81 -37.66 -23.56
CA SER A 86 -1.82 -36.35 -22.92
C SER A 86 -0.68 -36.30 -21.92
N LEU A 87 0.31 -35.46 -22.19
CA LEU A 87 1.52 -35.38 -21.38
C LEU A 87 1.36 -34.31 -20.30
N SER A 88 1.79 -34.62 -19.08
CA SER A 88 1.87 -33.64 -17.99
C SER A 88 3.29 -33.09 -17.95
N THR A 89 3.47 -31.78 -17.90
CA THR A 89 4.78 -31.13 -17.76
C THR A 89 5.35 -31.22 -16.33
N LEU A 90 4.55 -31.61 -15.34
CA LEU A 90 4.97 -31.75 -13.94
C LEU A 90 5.95 -32.92 -13.77
N GLY A 91 7.20 -32.62 -13.38
CA GLY A 91 8.25 -33.60 -13.07
C GLY A 91 9.35 -33.75 -14.13
N PHE A 92 9.42 -32.83 -15.09
CA PHE A 92 10.57 -32.70 -16.00
C PHE A 92 11.53 -31.67 -15.40
N ASP A 93 12.56 -32.14 -14.68
CA ASP A 93 13.61 -31.26 -14.15
C ASP A 93 14.72 -31.08 -15.21
N ASP A 94 15.16 -29.83 -15.40
CA ASP A 94 16.39 -29.52 -16.12
C ASP A 94 17.58 -29.95 -15.24
N GLU A 95 17.94 -31.24 -15.25
CA GLU A 95 19.17 -31.68 -14.60
C GLU A 95 20.38 -30.99 -15.26
N PRO A 96 21.35 -30.47 -14.47
CA PRO A 96 22.54 -29.82 -15.02
C PRO A 96 23.33 -30.82 -15.89
N VAL A 97 23.52 -30.48 -17.15
CA VAL A 97 24.16 -31.33 -18.16
C VAL A 97 25.68 -31.27 -18.04
N ASP A 98 26.32 -32.44 -17.96
CA ASP A 98 27.77 -32.60 -18.03
C ASP A 98 28.24 -32.43 -19.49
N PRO A 99 29.13 -31.46 -19.82
CA PRO A 99 29.44 -31.08 -21.21
C PRO A 99 30.17 -32.14 -22.05
N ALA A 100 30.51 -33.30 -21.47
CA ALA A 100 31.24 -34.36 -22.14
C ALA A 100 30.36 -35.37 -22.92
N SER A 101 29.04 -35.35 -22.73
CA SER A 101 28.12 -36.25 -23.41
C SER A 101 27.09 -35.45 -24.22
N GLY A 102 27.13 -35.58 -25.54
CA GLY A 102 26.30 -34.83 -26.50
C GLY A 102 24.79 -35.09 -26.32
N HIS A 103 24.16 -34.38 -25.39
CA HIS A 103 22.77 -34.57 -24.97
C HIS A 103 21.87 -33.39 -25.34
N ALA A 104 21.58 -33.23 -26.63
CA ALA A 104 20.25 -32.80 -27.08
C ALA A 104 19.15 -33.86 -26.76
N LEU A 105 19.51 -34.92 -26.02
CA LEU A 105 18.80 -36.19 -25.83
C LEU A 105 18.34 -36.43 -24.38
N SER A 106 18.21 -35.41 -23.52
CA SER A 106 17.63 -35.59 -22.17
C SER A 106 16.12 -35.28 -22.17
N LYS A 107 15.73 -34.04 -22.48
CA LYS A 107 14.31 -33.60 -22.46
C LYS A 107 13.46 -34.34 -23.49
N THR A 108 13.86 -34.35 -24.76
CA THR A 108 13.16 -35.10 -25.81
C THR A 108 13.01 -36.57 -25.45
N ASN A 109 14.04 -37.16 -24.87
CA ASN A 109 14.09 -38.58 -24.56
C ASN A 109 13.23 -38.95 -23.34
N GLN A 110 13.10 -38.03 -22.37
CA GLN A 110 12.11 -38.13 -21.30
C GLN A 110 10.68 -38.02 -21.86
N ILE A 111 10.43 -37.11 -22.82
CA ILE A 111 9.13 -37.01 -23.49
C ILE A 111 8.81 -38.30 -24.25
N GLN A 112 9.76 -38.83 -25.02
CA GLN A 112 9.63 -40.12 -25.71
C GLN A 112 9.31 -41.25 -24.72
N LYS A 113 10.01 -41.31 -23.58
CA LYS A 113 9.76 -42.30 -22.53
C LYS A 113 8.32 -42.25 -22.01
N GLU A 114 7.80 -41.06 -21.70
CA GLU A 114 6.43 -40.93 -21.20
C GLU A 114 5.39 -41.23 -22.31
N ILE A 115 5.65 -40.86 -23.57
CA ILE A 115 4.81 -41.26 -24.71
C ILE A 115 4.74 -42.79 -24.83
N VAL A 116 5.90 -43.48 -24.83
CA VAL A 116 5.96 -44.95 -24.93
C VAL A 116 5.23 -45.59 -23.75
N LYS A 117 5.44 -45.07 -22.54
CA LYS A 117 4.77 -45.56 -21.33
C LYS A 117 3.25 -45.40 -21.44
N GLN A 118 2.73 -44.23 -21.81
CA GLN A 118 1.29 -44.05 -21.98
C GLN A 118 0.71 -44.95 -23.08
N LEU A 119 1.43 -45.08 -24.20
CA LEU A 119 1.04 -45.96 -25.30
C LEU A 119 0.95 -47.43 -24.85
N LEU A 120 2.00 -47.96 -24.23
CA LEU A 120 2.05 -49.37 -23.82
C LEU A 120 1.14 -49.69 -22.62
N TYR A 121 0.94 -48.75 -21.68
CA TYR A 121 0.02 -48.96 -20.55
C TYR A 121 -1.45 -48.82 -20.92
N SER A 122 -1.78 -48.30 -22.11
CA SER A 122 -3.17 -48.18 -22.58
C SER A 122 -3.90 -49.52 -22.80
N GLN A 123 -3.18 -50.66 -22.77
CA GLN A 123 -3.73 -52.00 -23.04
C GLN A 123 -3.43 -53.02 -21.93
N ASP A 124 -4.36 -53.97 -21.75
CA ASP A 124 -4.23 -55.08 -20.80
C ASP A 124 -3.04 -55.98 -21.18
N PRO A 125 -2.10 -56.28 -20.25
CA PRO A 125 -0.96 -57.17 -20.50
C PRO A 125 -1.34 -58.53 -21.09
N VAL A 126 -2.53 -59.04 -20.79
CA VAL A 126 -3.03 -60.33 -21.31
C VAL A 126 -3.22 -60.31 -22.83
N LYS A 127 -3.52 -59.15 -23.42
CA LYS A 127 -3.67 -59.01 -24.87
C LYS A 127 -2.33 -58.86 -25.59
N MET A 128 -1.24 -58.62 -24.86
CA MET A 128 0.10 -58.34 -25.40
C MET A 128 1.15 -59.34 -24.87
N PRO A 129 0.98 -60.66 -25.06
CA PRO A 129 1.80 -61.68 -24.41
C PRO A 129 3.28 -61.68 -24.83
N GLY A 130 3.61 -61.14 -26.01
CA GLY A 130 4.97 -61.03 -26.54
C GLY A 130 5.72 -59.75 -26.16
N SER A 131 5.11 -58.88 -25.34
CA SER A 131 5.71 -57.60 -24.98
C SER A 131 6.84 -57.77 -23.97
N ARG A 132 8.05 -57.27 -24.26
CA ARG A 132 9.18 -57.21 -23.34
C ARG A 132 8.94 -56.20 -22.21
N TYR A 133 8.00 -55.28 -22.41
CA TYR A 133 7.62 -54.29 -21.41
C TYR A 133 6.79 -54.93 -20.29
N ARG A 134 7.46 -55.21 -19.16
CA ARG A 134 6.89 -55.92 -18.00
C ARG A 134 5.79 -55.11 -17.32
N ARG A 135 4.54 -55.56 -17.44
CA ARG A 135 3.37 -54.98 -16.78
C ARG A 135 2.79 -55.95 -15.74
N MET A 136 2.37 -55.43 -14.59
CA MET A 136 1.76 -56.25 -13.54
C MET A 136 0.41 -56.80 -14.03
N SER A 137 0.25 -58.13 -14.08
CA SER A 137 -1.02 -58.76 -14.43
C SER A 137 -1.89 -58.97 -13.19
N ARG A 138 -3.23 -58.92 -13.35
CA ARG A 138 -4.17 -59.15 -12.25
C ARG A 138 -4.30 -60.64 -11.93
N PHE A 139 -4.25 -60.99 -10.65
CA PHE A 139 -4.45 -62.38 -10.19
C PHE A 139 -5.89 -62.84 -10.49
N ARG A 140 -6.06 -63.72 -11.48
CA ARG A 140 -7.36 -64.31 -11.83
C ARG A 140 -7.57 -65.61 -11.04
N ALA A 141 -8.20 -65.50 -9.87
CA ALA A 141 -8.37 -66.62 -8.93
C ALA A 141 -8.96 -67.88 -9.58
N GLY A 142 -9.99 -67.76 -10.44
CA GLY A 142 -10.60 -68.92 -11.10
C GLY A 142 -9.65 -69.74 -11.99
N ARG A 143 -8.77 -69.07 -12.74
CA ARG A 143 -7.75 -69.77 -13.57
C ARG A 143 -6.69 -70.44 -12.70
N GLN A 144 -6.31 -69.78 -11.61
CA GLN A 144 -5.30 -70.31 -10.68
C GLN A 144 -5.84 -71.47 -9.84
N ILE A 145 -7.13 -71.45 -9.48
CA ILE A 145 -7.84 -72.59 -8.85
C ILE A 145 -7.89 -73.77 -9.82
N GLY A 146 -8.22 -73.54 -11.10
CA GLY A 146 -8.20 -74.60 -12.11
C GLY A 146 -6.82 -75.24 -12.28
N LEU A 147 -5.77 -74.42 -12.32
CA LEU A 147 -4.39 -74.90 -12.41
C LEU A 147 -3.93 -75.62 -11.15
N SER A 148 -4.30 -75.13 -9.96
CA SER A 148 -3.94 -75.78 -8.69
C SER A 148 -4.61 -77.12 -8.53
N LEU A 149 -5.86 -77.28 -8.98
CA LEU A 149 -6.57 -78.57 -9.02
C LEU A 149 -5.89 -79.55 -9.99
N LEU A 150 -5.45 -79.07 -11.16
CA LEU A 150 -4.76 -79.90 -12.16
C LEU A 150 -3.41 -80.41 -11.65
N ILE A 151 -2.64 -79.55 -10.97
CA ILE A 151 -1.33 -79.90 -10.38
C ILE A 151 -1.49 -80.76 -9.12
N ALA A 152 -2.57 -80.58 -8.34
CA ALA A 152 -2.84 -81.38 -7.15
C ALA A 152 -3.20 -82.84 -7.48
N LEU A 153 -3.74 -83.10 -8.67
CA LEU A 153 -4.14 -84.44 -9.11
C LEU A 153 -2.95 -85.45 -9.11
N PRO A 154 -1.82 -85.20 -9.79
CA PRO A 154 -0.68 -86.12 -9.75
C PRO A 154 -0.08 -86.26 -8.35
N VAL A 155 -0.07 -85.20 -7.53
CA VAL A 155 0.41 -85.27 -6.14
C VAL A 155 -0.48 -86.19 -5.30
N ALA A 156 -1.80 -86.08 -5.42
CA ALA A 156 -2.75 -86.95 -4.75
C ALA A 156 -2.62 -88.42 -5.23
N VAL A 157 -2.39 -88.63 -6.54
CA VAL A 157 -2.14 -89.97 -7.11
C VAL A 157 -0.85 -90.57 -6.57
N ILE A 158 0.24 -89.80 -6.44
CA ILE A 158 1.50 -90.27 -5.84
C ILE A 158 1.30 -90.66 -4.38
N PHE A 159 0.59 -89.86 -3.59
CA PHE A 159 0.27 -90.18 -2.20
C PHE A 159 -0.57 -91.44 -2.05
N LEU A 160 -1.48 -91.68 -3.00
CA LEU A 160 -2.29 -92.90 -3.06
C LEU A 160 -1.44 -94.12 -3.43
N LEU A 161 -0.59 -94.02 -4.46
CA LEU A 161 0.28 -95.11 -4.92
C LEU A 161 1.38 -95.45 -3.92
N ALA A 162 1.93 -94.46 -3.21
CA ALA A 162 2.92 -94.65 -2.14
C ALA A 162 2.30 -95.20 -0.84
N GLY A 163 0.97 -95.32 -0.77
CA GLY A 163 0.24 -95.83 0.41
C GLY A 163 0.22 -94.88 1.60
N TRP A 164 0.74 -93.66 1.47
CA TRP A 164 0.86 -92.69 2.56
C TRP A 164 -0.48 -92.17 3.08
N THR A 165 -1.53 -92.23 2.26
CA THR A 165 -2.89 -91.89 2.68
C THR A 165 -3.42 -92.86 3.74
N LYS A 166 -3.05 -94.15 3.67
CA LYS A 166 -3.46 -95.18 4.63
C LYS A 166 -2.75 -94.99 5.96
N THR A 167 -1.44 -94.70 5.95
CA THR A 167 -0.69 -94.41 7.17
C THR A 167 -1.24 -93.17 7.87
N LEU A 168 -1.52 -92.08 7.13
CA LEU A 168 -2.15 -90.88 7.68
C LEU A 168 -3.55 -91.15 8.27
N ALA A 169 -4.39 -91.93 7.60
CA ALA A 169 -5.71 -92.31 8.11
C ALA A 169 -5.64 -93.13 9.40
N THR A 170 -4.69 -94.05 9.50
CA THR A 170 -4.47 -94.84 10.73
C THR A 170 -3.92 -94.01 11.88
N SER A 171 -2.98 -93.10 11.61
CA SER A 171 -2.45 -92.17 12.62
C SER A 171 -3.52 -91.21 13.17
N ALA A 172 -4.49 -90.83 12.33
CA ALA A 172 -5.64 -90.02 12.71
C ALA A 172 -6.77 -90.83 13.39
N LYS A 173 -6.58 -92.14 13.63
CA LYS A 173 -7.56 -93.06 14.25
C LYS A 173 -8.94 -93.05 13.56
N LEU A 174 -8.97 -92.90 12.23
CA LEU A 174 -10.21 -92.94 11.47
C LEU A 174 -10.75 -94.38 11.36
N PRO A 175 -12.07 -94.59 11.53
CA PRO A 175 -12.71 -95.89 11.28
C PRO A 175 -12.44 -96.38 9.85
N THR A 176 -12.31 -97.69 9.66
CA THR A 176 -11.92 -98.31 8.38
C THR A 176 -12.83 -97.90 7.21
N ASP A 177 -14.13 -97.72 7.47
CA ASP A 177 -15.12 -97.32 6.47
C ASP A 177 -14.95 -95.87 5.99
N TRP A 178 -14.27 -95.03 6.77
CA TRP A 178 -14.03 -93.61 6.47
C TRP A 178 -12.65 -93.35 5.88
N GLN A 179 -11.80 -94.37 5.72
CA GLN A 179 -10.47 -94.22 5.13
C GLN A 179 -10.47 -93.67 3.69
N PRO A 180 -11.46 -93.97 2.82
CA PRO A 180 -11.53 -93.36 1.49
C PRO A 180 -11.69 -91.84 1.50
N LEU A 181 -12.23 -91.24 2.57
CA LEU A 181 -12.35 -89.79 2.72
C LEU A 181 -10.98 -89.11 2.75
N MET A 182 -9.94 -89.82 3.21
CA MET A 182 -8.57 -89.30 3.29
C MET A 182 -7.99 -88.96 1.90
N TYR A 183 -8.43 -89.66 0.84
CA TYR A 183 -8.02 -89.34 -0.54
C TYR A 183 -8.52 -87.96 -0.97
N GLY A 184 -9.76 -87.63 -0.63
CA GLY A 184 -10.35 -86.30 -0.90
C GLY A 184 -9.65 -85.20 -0.09
N ILE A 185 -9.36 -85.47 1.19
CA ILE A 185 -8.66 -84.50 2.06
C ILE A 185 -7.26 -84.19 1.52
N VAL A 186 -6.47 -85.22 1.15
CA VAL A 186 -5.13 -85.01 0.59
C VAL A 186 -5.18 -84.22 -0.71
N PHE A 187 -6.15 -84.48 -1.58
CA PHE A 187 -6.33 -83.71 -2.82
C PHE A 187 -6.67 -82.24 -2.53
N VAL A 188 -7.60 -81.96 -1.61
CA VAL A 188 -7.98 -80.58 -1.23
C VAL A 188 -6.80 -79.84 -0.60
N VAL A 189 -6.05 -80.50 0.29
CA VAL A 189 -4.84 -79.91 0.91
C VAL A 189 -3.77 -79.65 -0.14
N ALA A 190 -3.51 -80.59 -1.05
CA ALA A 190 -2.55 -80.40 -2.13
C ALA A 190 -2.96 -79.25 -3.07
N ALA A 191 -4.26 -79.13 -3.39
CA ALA A 191 -4.79 -78.03 -4.19
C ALA A 191 -4.70 -76.69 -3.47
N ALA A 192 -4.98 -76.65 -2.16
CA ALA A 192 -4.84 -75.45 -1.34
C ALA A 192 -3.38 -75.02 -1.23
N VAL A 193 -2.45 -75.93 -0.93
CA VAL A 193 -1.01 -75.65 -0.86
C VAL A 193 -0.51 -75.15 -2.22
N THR A 194 -0.86 -75.83 -3.31
CA THR A 194 -0.47 -75.40 -4.66
C THR A 194 -1.03 -74.03 -5.01
N PHE A 195 -2.29 -73.75 -4.64
CA PHE A 195 -2.89 -72.44 -4.83
C PHE A 195 -2.18 -71.35 -4.02
N PHE A 196 -1.86 -71.61 -2.75
CA PHE A 196 -1.09 -70.67 -1.91
C PHE A 196 0.32 -70.45 -2.41
N VAL A 197 0.98 -71.48 -2.94
CA VAL A 197 2.28 -71.37 -3.61
C VAL A 197 2.15 -70.49 -4.85
N LEU A 198 1.19 -70.78 -5.74
CA LEU A 198 0.94 -69.96 -6.93
C LEU A 198 0.57 -68.52 -6.59
N LEU A 199 -0.15 -68.29 -5.49
CA LEU A 199 -0.46 -66.96 -4.94
C LEU A 199 0.77 -66.25 -4.40
N ALA A 200 1.60 -66.93 -3.60
CA ALA A 200 2.79 -66.38 -2.97
C ALA A 200 3.89 -66.03 -4.00
N PHE A 201 4.00 -66.81 -5.07
CA PHE A 201 4.95 -66.58 -6.15
C PHE A 201 4.39 -65.69 -7.27
N HIS A 202 3.09 -65.37 -7.28
CA HIS A 202 2.49 -64.49 -8.26
C HIS A 202 3.16 -63.12 -8.23
N ASN A 203 3.75 -62.71 -9.36
CA ASN A 203 4.47 -61.44 -9.52
C ASN A 203 5.75 -61.25 -8.68
N ARG A 204 6.22 -62.28 -7.94
CA ARG A 204 7.44 -62.19 -7.09
C ARG A 204 8.68 -62.86 -7.69
N VAL A 205 8.54 -63.78 -8.65
CA VAL A 205 9.67 -64.45 -9.29
C VAL A 205 10.21 -63.58 -10.43
N ARG A 206 11.28 -62.81 -10.16
CA ARG A 206 12.08 -62.09 -11.15
C ARG A 206 13.21 -63.00 -11.63
N ILE A 207 13.05 -63.67 -12.77
CA ILE A 207 14.18 -64.30 -13.46
C ILE A 207 14.84 -63.21 -14.30
N SER A 208 15.99 -62.73 -13.86
CA SER A 208 16.78 -61.71 -14.55
C SER A 208 17.76 -62.31 -15.56
N GLN A 209 18.23 -63.54 -15.35
CA GLN A 209 19.07 -64.28 -16.30
C GLN A 209 18.87 -65.79 -16.07
N VAL A 210 18.71 -66.54 -17.16
CA VAL A 210 18.90 -68.00 -17.17
C VAL A 210 20.26 -68.23 -17.82
N SER A 211 21.29 -68.51 -17.03
CA SER A 211 22.59 -68.91 -17.57
C SER A 211 22.55 -70.40 -17.94
N ALA A 212 22.22 -70.69 -19.20
CA ALA A 212 22.55 -71.96 -19.81
C ALA A 212 23.77 -71.75 -20.71
N GLY A 213 24.89 -72.39 -20.38
CA GLY A 213 26.07 -72.63 -21.23
C GLY A 213 26.54 -71.53 -22.20
N SER A 214 27.63 -70.84 -21.82
CA SER A 214 28.64 -70.19 -22.70
C SER A 214 28.17 -69.38 -23.94
N ALA A 215 27.01 -68.73 -23.90
CA ALA A 215 26.65 -67.68 -24.84
C ALA A 215 25.76 -66.63 -24.16
N SER A 216 26.30 -65.91 -23.17
CA SER A 216 25.66 -64.69 -22.67
C SER A 216 25.93 -63.56 -23.67
N ILE A 217 25.05 -63.41 -24.66
CA ILE A 217 25.04 -62.21 -25.50
C ILE A 217 24.49 -61.08 -24.62
N SER A 218 25.38 -60.32 -24.00
CA SER A 218 25.07 -58.97 -23.53
C SER A 218 25.08 -58.06 -24.76
N LEU A 219 23.90 -57.70 -25.27
CA LEU A 219 23.81 -56.55 -26.16
C LEU A 219 24.25 -55.31 -25.36
N SER A 220 25.31 -54.66 -25.83
CA SER A 220 25.75 -53.36 -25.37
C SER A 220 24.63 -52.34 -25.56
N ALA A 221 24.29 -51.63 -24.48
CA ALA A 221 23.48 -50.43 -24.55
C ALA A 221 24.35 -49.28 -25.07
N GLU A 222 24.44 -49.13 -26.39
CA GLU A 222 24.98 -47.92 -27.01
C GLU A 222 23.83 -46.95 -27.31
N SER A 223 23.85 -45.80 -26.63
CA SER A 223 23.28 -44.48 -27.01
C SER A 223 22.24 -44.46 -28.13
N GLY A 224 21.04 -45.00 -27.89
CA GLY A 224 19.87 -44.89 -28.77
C GLY A 224 18.76 -44.04 -28.15
N THR A 225 17.85 -43.52 -28.98
CA THR A 225 16.63 -42.84 -28.51
C THR A 225 15.69 -43.83 -27.82
N TYR A 226 14.82 -43.38 -26.91
CA TYR A 226 13.85 -44.26 -26.25
C TYR A 226 12.87 -44.89 -27.25
N PHE A 227 12.53 -44.20 -28.35
CA PHE A 227 11.75 -44.80 -29.42
C PHE A 227 12.48 -45.97 -30.09
N ASP A 228 13.78 -45.85 -30.36
CA ASP A 228 14.56 -46.94 -30.97
C ASP A 228 14.66 -48.15 -30.04
N GLN A 229 14.90 -47.92 -28.74
CA GLN A 229 14.97 -48.98 -27.74
C GLN A 229 13.68 -49.81 -27.65
N TYR A 230 12.53 -49.15 -27.81
CA TYR A 230 11.21 -49.76 -27.68
C TYR A 230 10.48 -49.92 -29.02
N LEU A 231 11.14 -49.75 -30.16
CA LEU A 231 10.50 -49.74 -31.48
C LEU A 231 9.72 -51.03 -31.74
N ASP A 232 10.33 -52.20 -31.47
CA ASP A 232 9.64 -53.48 -31.65
C ASP A 232 8.37 -53.60 -30.78
N GLU A 233 8.36 -52.98 -29.59
CA GLU A 233 7.20 -52.99 -28.70
C GLU A 233 6.08 -52.10 -29.24
N ILE A 234 6.43 -50.94 -29.79
CA ILE A 234 5.49 -50.00 -30.41
C ILE A 234 4.90 -50.66 -31.67
N VAL A 235 5.72 -51.27 -32.51
CA VAL A 235 5.26 -51.99 -33.72
C VAL A 235 4.35 -53.16 -33.32
N TYR A 236 4.77 -53.99 -32.36
CA TYR A 236 3.96 -55.10 -31.84
C TYR A 236 2.63 -54.61 -31.22
N PHE A 237 2.66 -53.47 -30.55
CA PHE A 237 1.46 -52.81 -30.04
C PHE A 237 0.47 -52.50 -31.16
N PHE A 238 0.92 -51.84 -32.23
CA PHE A 238 0.04 -51.57 -33.37
C PHE A 238 -0.33 -52.83 -34.16
N GLU A 239 0.47 -53.89 -34.14
CA GLU A 239 0.10 -55.16 -34.78
C GLU A 239 -1.13 -55.79 -34.12
N ILE A 240 -1.17 -55.81 -32.79
CA ILE A 240 -2.25 -56.44 -32.02
C ILE A 240 -3.45 -55.51 -31.83
N VAL A 241 -3.18 -54.24 -31.57
CA VAL A 241 -4.22 -53.26 -31.25
C VAL A 241 -4.77 -52.73 -32.56
N GLU A 242 -6.08 -52.86 -32.79
CA GLU A 242 -6.77 -52.36 -33.99
C GLU A 242 -6.97 -50.83 -34.01
N ARG A 243 -6.04 -50.08 -33.40
CA ARG A 243 -6.05 -48.62 -33.36
C ARG A 243 -5.05 -48.06 -34.35
N ASP A 244 -5.45 -47.06 -35.09
CA ASP A 244 -4.69 -46.48 -36.21
C ASP A 244 -4.64 -44.96 -36.19
N ILE A 245 -5.25 -44.32 -35.18
CA ILE A 245 -5.18 -42.87 -34.95
C ILE A 245 -4.56 -42.62 -33.59
N VAL A 246 -3.52 -41.80 -33.52
CA VAL A 246 -2.90 -41.35 -32.27
C VAL A 246 -3.03 -39.84 -32.18
N ILE A 247 -3.64 -39.35 -31.09
CA ILE A 247 -3.80 -37.92 -30.81
C ILE A 247 -2.79 -37.55 -29.72
N PHE A 248 -1.94 -36.57 -30.00
CA PHE A 248 -1.00 -35.97 -29.05
C PHE A 248 -1.52 -34.60 -28.60
N GLU A 249 -1.85 -34.51 -27.31
CA GLU A 249 -2.30 -33.27 -26.66
C GLU A 249 -1.21 -32.70 -25.75
N ASP A 250 -1.16 -31.36 -25.65
CA ASP A 250 -0.27 -30.60 -24.75
C ASP A 250 1.24 -30.89 -24.94
N ILE A 251 1.63 -31.42 -26.11
CA ILE A 251 3.04 -31.69 -26.45
C ILE A 251 3.83 -30.41 -26.74
N ASP A 252 3.15 -29.36 -27.18
CA ASP A 252 3.72 -28.03 -27.43
C ASP A 252 4.18 -27.30 -26.16
N ARG A 253 3.66 -27.66 -24.98
CA ARG A 253 4.06 -27.07 -23.69
C ARG A 253 5.49 -27.39 -23.25
N PHE A 254 6.12 -28.35 -23.92
CA PHE A 254 7.50 -28.72 -23.63
C PHE A 254 8.52 -27.82 -24.34
N ASP A 255 8.08 -26.95 -25.26
CA ASP A 255 8.94 -26.06 -26.07
C ASP A 255 10.19 -26.80 -26.58
N ASP A 256 9.99 -28.02 -27.09
CA ASP A 256 11.04 -28.88 -27.63
C ASP A 256 10.68 -29.29 -29.07
N PRO A 257 11.18 -28.57 -30.08
CA PRO A 257 10.90 -28.88 -31.47
C PRO A 257 11.35 -30.29 -31.92
N HIS A 258 12.37 -30.87 -31.27
CA HIS A 258 12.97 -32.15 -31.67
C HIS A 258 12.01 -33.35 -31.50
N ILE A 259 11.02 -33.23 -30.60
CA ILE A 259 10.02 -34.28 -30.42
C ILE A 259 9.16 -34.50 -31.67
N PHE A 260 8.87 -33.45 -32.45
CA PHE A 260 8.05 -33.57 -33.66
C PHE A 260 8.77 -34.33 -34.77
N GLU A 261 10.09 -34.15 -34.88
CA GLU A 261 10.93 -34.89 -35.83
C GLU A 261 10.94 -36.38 -35.51
N THR A 262 11.19 -36.72 -34.25
CA THR A 262 11.27 -38.10 -33.79
C THR A 262 9.91 -38.81 -33.87
N LEU A 263 8.80 -38.10 -33.61
CA LEU A 263 7.45 -38.62 -33.82
C LEU A 263 7.12 -38.84 -35.31
N ARG A 264 7.54 -37.93 -36.20
CA ARG A 264 7.38 -38.11 -37.65
C ARG A 264 8.18 -39.31 -38.16
N ALA A 265 9.42 -39.47 -37.69
CA ALA A 265 10.27 -40.62 -38.01
C ALA A 265 9.61 -41.93 -37.55
N LEU A 266 9.12 -41.97 -36.31
CA LEU A 266 8.36 -43.11 -35.77
C LEU A 266 7.13 -43.44 -36.63
N ASN A 267 6.33 -42.44 -37.00
CA ASN A 267 5.15 -42.65 -37.84
C ASN A 267 5.51 -43.20 -39.23
N THR A 268 6.62 -42.74 -39.80
CA THR A 268 7.16 -43.24 -41.07
C THR A 268 7.55 -44.71 -40.96
N LEU A 269 8.25 -45.08 -39.89
CA LEU A 269 8.65 -46.46 -39.61
C LEU A 269 7.43 -47.36 -39.43
N LEU A 270 6.44 -46.95 -38.62
CA LEU A 270 5.19 -47.70 -38.42
C LEU A 270 4.46 -47.94 -39.75
N ASN A 271 4.32 -46.91 -40.60
CA ASN A 271 3.64 -47.05 -41.89
C ASN A 271 4.44 -47.83 -42.95
N SER A 272 5.74 -48.03 -42.75
CA SER A 272 6.59 -48.87 -43.60
C SER A 272 6.64 -50.34 -43.14
N ALA A 273 6.24 -50.61 -41.89
CA ALA A 273 6.28 -51.94 -41.30
C ALA A 273 5.26 -52.88 -41.96
N LYS A 274 5.74 -53.86 -42.71
CA LYS A 274 4.91 -54.87 -43.40
C LYS A 274 4.03 -55.69 -42.43
N GLN A 275 4.45 -55.80 -41.17
CA GLN A 275 3.74 -56.51 -40.10
C GLN A 275 2.35 -55.92 -39.82
N LEU A 276 2.13 -54.62 -40.07
CA LEU A 276 0.84 -53.94 -39.83
C LEU A 276 -0.21 -54.17 -40.94
N ARG A 277 0.02 -55.13 -41.86
CA ARG A 277 -0.94 -55.52 -42.92
C ARG A 277 -1.52 -54.34 -43.72
N SER A 278 -0.66 -53.37 -44.03
CA SER A 278 -1.00 -52.14 -44.77
C SER A 278 -1.95 -51.16 -44.06
N ARG A 279 -2.23 -51.35 -42.77
CA ARG A 279 -3.00 -50.38 -41.97
C ARG A 279 -2.18 -49.09 -41.80
N LYS A 280 -2.80 -47.94 -42.09
CA LYS A 280 -2.13 -46.64 -42.02
C LYS A 280 -2.30 -46.03 -40.64
N VAL A 281 -1.19 -45.86 -39.94
CA VAL A 281 -1.17 -45.17 -38.64
C VAL A 281 -1.09 -43.66 -38.90
N ARG A 282 -1.97 -42.89 -38.25
CA ARG A 282 -2.08 -41.44 -38.41
C ARG A 282 -1.86 -40.74 -37.08
N PHE A 283 -0.97 -39.77 -37.06
CA PHE A 283 -0.66 -38.97 -35.88
C PHE A 283 -1.30 -37.59 -36.03
N ILE A 284 -2.07 -37.18 -35.01
CA ILE A 284 -2.73 -35.88 -34.92
C ILE A 284 -2.11 -35.12 -33.76
N TYR A 285 -1.71 -33.87 -33.98
CA TYR A 285 -0.99 -33.04 -33.01
C TYR A 285 -1.79 -31.77 -32.71
N ALA A 286 -2.00 -31.45 -31.42
CA ALA A 286 -2.46 -30.12 -31.01
C ALA A 286 -1.24 -29.25 -30.66
N ILE A 287 -1.00 -28.18 -31.41
CA ILE A 287 0.20 -27.33 -31.22
C ILE A 287 -0.13 -25.83 -31.32
N LYS A 288 0.64 -24.97 -30.63
CA LYS A 288 0.63 -23.50 -30.77
C LYS A 288 1.27 -23.06 -32.09
N ASP A 289 0.86 -21.91 -32.62
CA ASP A 289 1.41 -21.39 -33.88
C ASP A 289 2.91 -21.02 -33.77
N SER A 290 3.36 -20.54 -32.60
CA SER A 290 4.76 -20.13 -32.40
C SER A 290 5.77 -21.27 -32.47
N ILE A 291 5.34 -22.55 -32.36
CA ILE A 291 6.24 -23.71 -32.55
C ILE A 291 6.83 -23.71 -33.96
N PHE A 292 6.14 -23.13 -34.96
CA PHE A 292 6.66 -23.08 -36.33
C PHE A 292 7.77 -22.05 -36.51
N ASP A 293 7.78 -20.98 -35.70
CA ASP A 293 8.84 -19.98 -35.72
C ASP A 293 10.11 -20.57 -35.09
N GLU A 294 9.98 -21.26 -33.95
CA GLU A 294 11.06 -22.00 -33.28
C GLU A 294 11.68 -23.09 -34.20
N LEU A 295 10.83 -23.82 -34.95
CA LEU A 295 11.28 -24.77 -35.98
C LEU A 295 11.95 -24.10 -37.18
N GLY A 296 11.59 -22.84 -37.48
CA GLY A 296 12.16 -22.03 -38.55
C GLY A 296 13.56 -21.53 -38.21
N GLU A 297 13.71 -20.89 -37.05
CA GLU A 297 14.98 -20.36 -36.54
C GLU A 297 16.07 -21.44 -36.51
N ARG A 298 15.74 -22.62 -35.98
CA ARG A 298 16.70 -23.72 -35.88
C ARG A 298 17.11 -24.30 -37.24
N ALA A 299 16.19 -24.44 -38.19
CA ALA A 299 16.57 -24.89 -39.53
C ALA A 299 17.53 -23.91 -40.20
N ALA A 300 17.37 -22.61 -39.92
CA ALA A 300 18.31 -21.59 -40.36
C ALA A 300 19.68 -21.77 -39.69
N GLU A 301 19.72 -22.06 -38.38
CA GLU A 301 20.97 -22.37 -37.65
C GLU A 301 21.66 -23.64 -38.19
N GLU A 302 20.92 -24.70 -38.52
CA GLU A 302 21.46 -25.95 -39.06
C GLU A 302 21.97 -25.79 -40.51
N GLU A 303 21.31 -24.97 -41.33
CA GLU A 303 21.78 -24.60 -42.68
C GLU A 303 23.03 -23.70 -42.60
N MET A 304 23.04 -22.70 -41.71
CA MET A 304 24.22 -21.84 -41.45
C MET A 304 25.40 -22.61 -40.87
N ALA A 305 25.17 -23.69 -40.10
CA ALA A 305 26.24 -24.54 -39.60
C ALA A 305 26.83 -25.49 -40.68
N SER A 306 26.13 -25.66 -41.80
CA SER A 306 26.53 -26.55 -42.90
C SER A 306 27.29 -25.84 -44.03
N GLU A 307 27.11 -24.52 -44.18
CA GLU A 307 27.89 -23.66 -45.05
C GLU A 307 28.90 -22.88 -44.21
N GLY A 308 30.15 -23.32 -44.18
CA GLY A 308 31.21 -22.83 -43.28
C GLY A 308 31.75 -21.42 -43.58
N ASP A 309 30.91 -20.43 -43.88
CA ASP A 309 31.30 -19.02 -44.00
C ASP A 309 30.83 -18.19 -42.79
N GLU A 310 31.75 -17.40 -42.23
CA GLU A 310 31.48 -16.50 -41.09
C GLU A 310 30.43 -15.43 -41.43
N PRO A 311 29.53 -15.06 -40.51
CA PRO A 311 28.53 -14.03 -40.79
C PRO A 311 29.16 -12.63 -40.79
N GLU A 312 29.21 -11.99 -41.96
CA GLU A 312 29.27 -10.52 -42.03
C GLU A 312 27.98 -9.94 -41.43
N ALA A 313 28.13 -9.11 -40.41
CA ALA A 313 27.03 -8.45 -39.71
C ALA A 313 26.29 -7.45 -40.65
N VAL A 314 25.25 -7.92 -41.34
CA VAL A 314 24.25 -7.05 -41.95
C VAL A 314 23.13 -6.84 -40.93
N SER A 315 23.05 -5.61 -40.42
CA SER A 315 22.00 -5.13 -39.54
C SER A 315 20.80 -4.66 -40.37
N GLY A 316 19.69 -5.40 -40.28
CA GLY A 316 18.37 -5.02 -40.80
C GLY A 316 17.41 -6.24 -40.78
N PRO A 317 16.15 -6.10 -40.36
CA PRO A 317 15.28 -7.26 -40.14
C PRO A 317 14.86 -7.84 -41.50
N SER A 318 15.42 -8.97 -41.90
CA SER A 318 14.88 -9.73 -43.03
C SER A 318 13.75 -10.65 -42.56
N ASP A 319 12.68 -10.04 -42.05
CA ASP A 319 11.41 -10.66 -41.63
C ASP A 319 10.84 -11.60 -42.74
N THR A 320 11.25 -11.38 -43.99
CA THR A 320 10.86 -12.18 -45.15
C THR A 320 11.59 -13.52 -45.30
N ALA A 321 12.84 -13.65 -44.84
CA ALA A 321 13.62 -14.89 -44.99
C ALA A 321 13.26 -15.91 -43.89
N GLU A 322 13.19 -15.44 -42.64
CA GLU A 322 12.73 -16.24 -41.49
C GLU A 322 11.28 -16.70 -41.68
N SER A 323 10.38 -15.81 -42.12
CA SER A 323 8.99 -16.19 -42.43
C SER A 323 8.87 -17.18 -43.60
N GLN A 324 9.78 -17.13 -44.58
CA GLN A 324 9.81 -18.10 -45.69
C GLN A 324 10.32 -19.48 -45.24
N LEU A 325 11.35 -19.53 -44.39
CA LEU A 325 11.88 -20.78 -43.83
C LEU A 325 10.87 -21.45 -42.89
N ALA A 326 10.21 -20.66 -42.01
CA ALA A 326 9.12 -21.14 -41.17
C ALA A 326 7.95 -21.71 -42.00
N ARG A 327 7.59 -21.07 -43.13
CA ARG A 327 6.57 -21.57 -44.07
C ARG A 327 7.01 -22.86 -44.80
N ALA A 328 8.28 -22.99 -45.18
CA ALA A 328 8.80 -24.21 -45.77
C ALA A 328 8.77 -25.38 -44.76
N ASN A 329 9.17 -25.12 -43.51
CA ASN A 329 9.20 -26.10 -42.43
C ASN A 329 7.80 -26.57 -41.98
N ARG A 330 6.77 -25.72 -42.06
CA ARG A 330 5.36 -26.14 -41.87
C ARG A 330 4.98 -27.37 -42.72
N THR A 331 5.48 -27.44 -43.95
CA THR A 331 5.22 -28.58 -44.88
C THR A 331 6.21 -29.74 -44.72
N LYS A 332 7.38 -29.49 -44.09
CA LYS A 332 8.42 -30.49 -43.84
C LYS A 332 8.06 -31.44 -42.72
N PHE A 333 7.27 -31.03 -41.72
CA PHE A 333 6.92 -31.86 -40.55
C PHE A 333 5.51 -32.46 -40.59
N PHE A 334 4.54 -31.77 -41.19
CA PHE A 334 3.15 -32.22 -41.23
C PHE A 334 2.69 -32.47 -42.67
N SER A 335 1.91 -33.53 -42.87
CA SER A 335 1.25 -33.81 -44.15
C SER A 335 0.06 -32.88 -44.39
N LEU A 336 -0.57 -32.41 -43.31
CA LEU A 336 -1.66 -31.45 -43.34
C LEU A 336 -1.60 -30.56 -42.08
N VAL A 337 -1.81 -29.27 -42.26
CA VAL A 337 -1.94 -28.30 -41.17
C VAL A 337 -3.34 -27.69 -41.25
N ILE A 338 -4.11 -27.83 -40.17
CA ILE A 338 -5.46 -27.28 -40.02
C ILE A 338 -5.37 -26.09 -39.04
N PRO A 339 -5.47 -24.84 -39.52
CA PRO A 339 -5.46 -23.66 -38.65
C PRO A 339 -6.83 -23.42 -38.01
N VAL A 340 -6.90 -23.55 -36.69
CA VAL A 340 -8.10 -23.22 -35.91
C VAL A 340 -8.12 -21.71 -35.69
N VAL A 341 -9.17 -21.08 -36.19
CA VAL A 341 -9.35 -19.64 -36.04
C VAL A 341 -9.81 -19.36 -34.62
N PRO A 342 -9.21 -18.40 -33.90
CA PRO A 342 -9.69 -18.01 -32.58
C PRO A 342 -11.15 -17.54 -32.65
N PHE A 343 -12.04 -18.25 -31.95
CA PHE A 343 -13.44 -17.84 -31.81
C PHE A 343 -13.62 -16.73 -30.77
N ILE A 344 -12.59 -16.47 -29.96
CA ILE A 344 -12.56 -15.41 -28.95
C ILE A 344 -11.51 -14.37 -29.36
N THR A 345 -12.00 -13.29 -29.93
CA THR A 345 -11.36 -11.96 -30.00
C THR A 345 -11.85 -11.09 -28.84
N HIS A 346 -11.22 -9.92 -28.63
CA HIS A 346 -11.68 -8.92 -27.65
C HIS A 346 -13.18 -8.59 -27.76
N ARG A 347 -13.74 -8.55 -28.98
CA ARG A 347 -15.18 -8.27 -29.19
C ARG A 347 -16.08 -9.42 -28.75
N SER A 348 -15.73 -10.65 -29.10
CA SER A 348 -16.48 -11.84 -28.70
C SER A 348 -16.27 -12.21 -27.23
N ALA A 349 -15.15 -11.78 -26.60
CA ALA A 349 -14.93 -11.93 -25.17
C ALA A 349 -15.94 -11.11 -24.36
N ARG A 350 -16.29 -9.90 -24.82
CA ARG A 350 -17.37 -9.09 -24.27
C ARG A 350 -18.70 -9.83 -24.33
N ASP A 351 -19.12 -10.25 -25.53
CA ASP A 351 -20.38 -10.99 -25.72
C ASP A 351 -20.44 -12.26 -24.84
N LEU A 352 -19.30 -12.93 -24.66
CA LEU A 352 -19.21 -14.11 -23.80
C LEU A 352 -19.33 -13.76 -22.32
N LEU A 353 -18.66 -12.71 -21.85
CA LEU A 353 -18.78 -12.22 -20.47
C LEU A 353 -20.22 -11.78 -20.18
N ASP A 354 -20.84 -11.00 -21.07
CA ASP A 354 -22.23 -10.55 -20.95
C ASP A 354 -23.19 -11.74 -20.86
N ARG A 355 -23.05 -12.73 -21.76
CA ARG A 355 -23.88 -13.94 -21.73
C ARG A 355 -23.67 -14.77 -20.46
N THR A 356 -22.43 -14.96 -20.03
CA THR A 356 -22.10 -15.83 -18.88
C THR A 356 -22.42 -15.18 -17.54
N LEU A 357 -22.38 -13.85 -17.45
CA LEU A 357 -22.83 -13.09 -16.29
C LEU A 357 -24.36 -12.94 -16.28
N GLY A 358 -24.99 -12.78 -17.44
CA GLY A 358 -26.46 -12.70 -17.59
C GLY A 358 -27.23 -13.94 -17.12
N ASP A 359 -26.56 -15.06 -16.87
CA ASP A 359 -27.13 -16.28 -16.27
C ASP A 359 -27.62 -16.09 -14.82
N PHE A 360 -27.24 -15.01 -14.15
CA PHE A 360 -27.66 -14.69 -12.78
C PHE A 360 -27.79 -13.18 -12.57
N THR A 361 -28.46 -12.76 -11.49
CA THR A 361 -28.61 -11.34 -11.17
C THR A 361 -27.31 -10.77 -10.61
N HIS A 362 -26.72 -9.81 -11.32
CA HIS A 362 -25.55 -9.03 -10.91
C HIS A 362 -25.77 -7.54 -11.17
N GLU A 363 -24.99 -6.71 -10.48
CA GLU A 363 -24.95 -5.24 -10.66
C GLU A 363 -23.60 -4.77 -11.20
N VAL A 364 -22.85 -5.68 -11.83
CA VAL A 364 -21.58 -5.35 -12.50
C VAL A 364 -21.85 -4.43 -13.70
N SER A 365 -21.12 -3.33 -13.80
CA SER A 365 -21.25 -2.33 -14.86
C SER A 365 -20.76 -2.84 -16.23
N GLU A 366 -21.43 -2.39 -17.31
CA GLU A 366 -21.03 -2.74 -18.68
C GLU A 366 -19.63 -2.21 -19.02
N ASP A 367 -19.25 -1.04 -18.50
CA ASP A 367 -17.92 -0.44 -18.70
C ASP A 367 -16.80 -1.31 -18.11
N LEU A 368 -17.02 -1.93 -16.94
CA LEU A 368 -16.08 -2.86 -16.33
C LEU A 368 -15.98 -4.16 -17.15
N ILE A 369 -17.09 -4.68 -17.65
CA ILE A 369 -17.09 -5.87 -18.53
C ILE A 369 -16.30 -5.58 -19.80
N ASP A 370 -16.51 -4.41 -20.42
CA ASP A 370 -15.79 -3.95 -21.60
C ASP A 370 -14.29 -3.77 -21.35
N LEU A 371 -13.92 -3.24 -20.18
CA LEU A 371 -12.53 -3.13 -19.75
C LEU A 371 -11.86 -4.50 -19.63
N VAL A 372 -12.52 -5.46 -18.99
CA VAL A 372 -11.98 -6.82 -18.78
C VAL A 372 -11.91 -7.60 -20.09
N ALA A 373 -12.92 -7.50 -20.96
CA ALA A 373 -12.97 -8.17 -22.26
C ALA A 373 -11.81 -7.77 -23.20
N ARG A 374 -11.31 -6.54 -23.08
CA ARG A 374 -10.12 -6.06 -23.82
C ARG A 374 -8.81 -6.73 -23.37
N HIS A 375 -8.78 -7.35 -22.21
CA HIS A 375 -7.55 -7.96 -21.66
C HIS A 375 -7.67 -9.49 -21.49
N VAL A 376 -8.88 -10.03 -21.49
CA VAL A 376 -9.16 -11.46 -21.29
C VAL A 376 -9.71 -12.07 -22.58
N ALA A 377 -8.86 -12.75 -23.35
CA ALA A 377 -9.23 -13.42 -24.61
C ALA A 377 -9.28 -14.97 -24.51
N ASP A 378 -9.43 -15.52 -23.30
CA ASP A 378 -9.48 -16.97 -23.05
C ASP A 378 -10.81 -17.41 -22.43
N MET A 379 -11.47 -18.40 -23.05
CA MET A 379 -12.77 -18.93 -22.61
C MET A 379 -12.75 -19.56 -21.22
N ARG A 380 -11.68 -20.30 -20.89
CA ARG A 380 -11.53 -20.97 -19.60
C ARG A 380 -11.31 -19.94 -18.51
N LEU A 381 -10.51 -18.91 -18.79
CA LEU A 381 -10.30 -17.81 -17.87
C LEU A 381 -11.61 -17.05 -17.60
N ILE A 382 -12.38 -16.72 -18.64
CA ILE A 382 -13.70 -16.09 -18.50
C ILE A 382 -14.65 -16.95 -17.64
N LYS A 383 -14.75 -18.25 -17.95
CA LYS A 383 -15.55 -19.19 -17.15
C LYS A 383 -15.08 -19.25 -15.69
N ASN A 384 -13.77 -19.24 -15.46
CA ASN A 384 -13.21 -19.25 -14.11
C ASN A 384 -13.52 -17.96 -13.35
N ILE A 385 -13.29 -16.79 -13.96
CA ILE A 385 -13.66 -15.48 -13.40
C ILE A 385 -15.13 -15.47 -13.01
N ARG A 386 -16.03 -15.91 -13.89
CA ARG A 386 -17.46 -16.01 -13.60
C ARG A 386 -17.75 -16.94 -12.43
N ASN A 387 -17.15 -18.14 -12.42
CA ASN A 387 -17.35 -19.11 -11.33
C ASN A 387 -16.90 -18.57 -9.99
N GLU A 388 -15.73 -17.94 -9.95
CA GLU A 388 -15.21 -17.31 -8.75
C GLU A 388 -16.10 -16.16 -8.31
N PHE A 389 -16.51 -15.28 -9.23
CA PHE A 389 -17.37 -14.15 -8.92
C PHE A 389 -18.71 -14.58 -8.32
N VAL A 390 -19.35 -15.62 -8.84
CA VAL A 390 -20.62 -16.13 -8.27
C VAL A 390 -20.43 -16.60 -6.82
N ILE A 391 -19.36 -17.34 -6.53
CA ILE A 391 -19.08 -17.82 -5.17
C ILE A 391 -18.70 -16.67 -4.23
N PHE A 392 -17.87 -15.75 -4.71
CA PHE A 392 -17.43 -14.60 -3.95
C PHE A 392 -18.60 -13.66 -3.67
N LYS A 393 -19.51 -13.45 -4.63
CA LYS A 393 -20.72 -12.63 -4.44
C LYS A 393 -21.60 -13.21 -3.35
N GLU A 394 -21.87 -14.51 -3.40
CA GLU A 394 -22.68 -15.18 -2.37
C GLU A 394 -22.06 -15.05 -0.98
N ARG A 395 -20.73 -15.13 -0.88
CA ARG A 395 -20.03 -15.17 0.42
C ARG A 395 -19.69 -13.79 0.98
N VAL A 396 -19.27 -12.85 0.13
CA VAL A 396 -18.73 -11.54 0.52
C VAL A 396 -19.81 -10.46 0.47
N ILE A 397 -20.70 -10.50 -0.53
CA ILE A 397 -21.78 -9.51 -0.69
C ILE A 397 -23.06 -10.03 -0.03
N ASP A 398 -23.61 -11.14 -0.51
CA ASP A 398 -24.96 -11.59 -0.11
C ASP A 398 -25.00 -12.10 1.36
N ALA A 399 -23.94 -12.78 1.82
CA ALA A 399 -23.79 -13.21 3.21
C ALA A 399 -22.97 -12.25 4.08
N GLY A 400 -22.43 -11.18 3.49
CA GLY A 400 -21.63 -10.18 4.17
C GLY A 400 -22.47 -9.22 5.01
N THR A 401 -21.79 -8.47 5.88
CA THR A 401 -22.40 -7.38 6.66
C THR A 401 -21.89 -6.00 6.24
N LEU A 402 -20.87 -5.95 5.38
CA LEU A 402 -20.23 -4.72 4.91
C LEU A 402 -20.90 -4.28 3.61
N GLU A 403 -21.04 -2.96 3.45
CA GLU A 403 -21.49 -2.34 2.20
C GLU A 403 -20.31 -2.29 1.24
N LEU A 404 -20.31 -3.20 0.26
CA LEU A 404 -19.27 -3.40 -0.74
C LEU A 404 -19.88 -3.42 -2.14
N SER A 405 -19.16 -2.93 -3.16
CA SER A 405 -19.68 -2.86 -4.52
C SER A 405 -19.49 -4.18 -5.28
N GLN A 406 -20.45 -4.56 -6.13
CA GLN A 406 -20.29 -5.74 -7.00
C GLN A 406 -19.20 -5.52 -8.05
N ASP A 407 -19.03 -4.28 -8.52
CA ASP A 407 -17.93 -3.87 -9.41
C ASP A 407 -16.56 -4.10 -8.75
N GLY A 408 -16.39 -3.64 -7.50
CA GLY A 408 -15.15 -3.84 -6.75
C GLY A 408 -14.86 -5.32 -6.50
N LEU A 409 -15.88 -6.10 -6.19
CA LEU A 409 -15.73 -7.55 -6.05
C LEU A 409 -15.32 -8.22 -7.37
N PHE A 410 -15.98 -7.87 -8.48
CA PHE A 410 -15.68 -8.43 -9.79
C PHE A 410 -14.26 -8.07 -10.23
N ALA A 411 -13.84 -6.81 -10.04
CA ALA A 411 -12.49 -6.36 -10.31
C ALA A 411 -11.45 -7.11 -9.48
N MET A 412 -11.71 -7.38 -8.19
CA MET A 412 -10.82 -8.18 -7.35
C MET A 412 -10.76 -9.66 -7.75
N VAL A 413 -11.85 -10.24 -8.27
CA VAL A 413 -11.86 -11.60 -8.84
C VAL A 413 -11.07 -11.67 -10.14
N VAL A 414 -11.18 -10.64 -10.99
CA VAL A 414 -10.37 -10.51 -12.21
C VAL A 414 -8.89 -10.35 -11.84
N TYR A 415 -8.57 -9.48 -10.87
CA TYR A 415 -7.22 -9.31 -10.36
C TYR A 415 -6.66 -10.63 -9.84
N LYS A 416 -7.42 -11.35 -9.02
CA LYS A 416 -7.05 -12.69 -8.53
C LYS A 416 -6.75 -13.67 -9.67
N SER A 417 -7.56 -13.67 -10.73
CA SER A 417 -7.45 -14.62 -11.83
C SER A 417 -6.21 -14.39 -12.70
N ILE A 418 -5.63 -13.19 -12.68
CA ILE A 418 -4.43 -12.83 -13.44
C ILE A 418 -3.19 -12.80 -12.53
N HIS A 419 -3.33 -12.31 -11.30
CA HIS A 419 -2.24 -12.11 -10.33
C HIS A 419 -2.41 -12.98 -9.08
N LEU A 420 -2.52 -14.30 -9.25
CA LEU A 420 -2.82 -15.23 -8.15
C LEU A 420 -1.86 -15.09 -6.96
N ALA A 421 -0.54 -15.07 -7.22
CA ALA A 421 0.47 -15.00 -6.18
C ALA A 421 0.40 -13.68 -5.38
N ASP A 422 0.12 -12.56 -6.06
CA ASP A 422 -0.02 -11.27 -5.39
C ASP A 422 -1.32 -11.18 -4.59
N PHE A 423 -2.41 -11.75 -5.11
CA PHE A 423 -3.69 -11.81 -4.39
C PHE A 423 -3.60 -12.57 -3.06
N GLU A 424 -2.81 -13.65 -3.00
CA GLU A 424 -2.58 -14.39 -1.75
C GLU A 424 -1.87 -13.53 -0.69
N LEU A 425 -0.99 -12.63 -1.12
CA LEU A 425 -0.26 -11.72 -0.23
C LEU A 425 -1.13 -10.62 0.38
N ILE A 426 -2.32 -10.35 -0.17
CA ILE A 426 -3.26 -9.34 0.35
C ILE A 426 -3.64 -9.66 1.81
N ARG A 427 -3.82 -10.96 2.13
CA ARG A 427 -4.16 -11.40 3.48
C ARG A 427 -3.06 -11.13 4.51
N LEU A 428 -1.82 -10.95 4.03
CA LEU A 428 -0.65 -10.69 4.86
C LEU A 428 -0.29 -9.19 4.89
N GLY A 429 -1.00 -8.32 4.16
CA GLY A 429 -0.64 -6.91 4.02
C GLY A 429 0.65 -6.67 3.24
N LYS A 430 1.00 -7.61 2.34
CA LYS A 430 2.29 -7.66 1.61
C LYS A 430 2.12 -7.72 0.08
N SER A 431 0.91 -7.52 -0.43
CA SER A 431 0.67 -7.47 -1.87
C SER A 431 1.17 -6.15 -2.49
N LYS A 432 1.27 -6.10 -3.82
CA LYS A 432 1.50 -4.87 -4.57
C LYS A 432 0.41 -3.82 -4.34
N LEU A 433 -0.84 -4.24 -4.11
CA LEU A 433 -1.93 -3.34 -3.74
C LEU A 433 -1.77 -2.80 -2.31
N ASP A 434 -1.19 -3.57 -1.38
CA ASP A 434 -0.86 -3.07 -0.03
C ASP A 434 0.31 -2.09 -0.06
N ASP A 435 1.31 -2.36 -0.88
CA ASP A 435 2.39 -1.40 -1.18
C ASP A 435 1.83 -0.10 -1.74
N LEU A 436 0.88 -0.19 -2.68
CA LEU A 436 0.22 0.97 -3.25
C LEU A 436 -0.59 1.75 -2.21
N TYR A 437 -1.28 1.06 -1.29
CA TYR A 437 -1.97 1.72 -0.18
C TYR A 437 -1.01 2.43 0.77
N ARG A 438 0.16 1.85 1.05
CA ARG A 438 1.21 2.52 1.84
C ARG A 438 1.74 3.76 1.12
N ASP A 439 2.03 3.64 -0.17
CA ASP A 439 2.47 4.74 -1.02
C ASP A 439 1.42 5.89 -1.01
N ARG A 440 0.13 5.56 -1.02
CA ARG A 440 -0.98 6.52 -0.87
C ARG A 440 -0.91 7.26 0.48
N THR A 441 -0.85 6.52 1.58
CA THR A 441 -0.83 7.09 2.93
C THR A 441 0.40 7.97 3.15
N GLU A 442 1.57 7.56 2.67
CA GLU A 442 2.80 8.35 2.75
C GLU A 442 2.67 9.66 1.95
N LEU A 443 2.16 9.60 0.71
CA LEU A 443 1.94 10.77 -0.14
C LEU A 443 0.94 11.74 0.51
N VAL A 444 -0.20 11.25 0.98
CA VAL A 444 -1.22 12.08 1.65
C VAL A 444 -0.67 12.76 2.89
N ASN A 445 0.04 12.03 3.76
CA ASN A 445 0.64 12.59 4.96
C ASN A 445 1.70 13.64 4.62
N ALA A 446 2.62 13.34 3.69
CA ALA A 446 3.71 14.25 3.31
C ALA A 446 3.19 15.55 2.69
N VAL A 447 2.28 15.45 1.71
CA VAL A 447 1.70 16.61 1.03
C VAL A 447 0.86 17.45 1.99
N THR A 448 0.02 16.81 2.82
CA THR A 448 -0.83 17.52 3.79
C THR A 448 0.01 18.23 4.85
N ASN A 449 1.07 17.59 5.37
CA ASN A 449 1.98 18.22 6.31
C ASN A 449 2.75 19.39 5.68
N GLY A 450 3.20 19.25 4.43
CA GLY A 450 3.81 20.35 3.68
C GLY A 450 2.87 21.55 3.53
N MET A 451 1.59 21.31 3.22
CA MET A 451 0.57 22.36 3.17
C MET A 451 0.35 23.01 4.54
N ILE A 452 0.29 22.24 5.62
CA ILE A 452 0.15 22.76 6.99
C ILE A 452 1.31 23.69 7.36
N GLN A 453 2.54 23.32 7.01
CA GLN A 453 3.71 24.17 7.21
C GLN A 453 3.62 25.46 6.39
N GLN A 454 3.24 25.37 5.10
CA GLN A 454 3.07 26.55 4.24
C GLN A 454 1.95 27.48 4.72
N ILE A 455 0.82 26.94 5.20
CA ILE A 455 -0.25 27.74 5.82
C ILE A 455 0.29 28.53 7.02
N GLY A 456 1.11 27.90 7.85
CA GLY A 456 1.79 28.55 8.96
C GLY A 456 2.71 29.69 8.53
N LEU A 457 3.56 29.45 7.52
CA LEU A 457 4.45 30.46 6.95
C LEU A 457 3.67 31.63 6.34
N ASN A 458 2.58 31.35 5.61
CA ASN A 458 1.71 32.36 5.03
C ASN A 458 1.06 33.23 6.11
N ARG A 459 0.61 32.65 7.23
CA ARG A 459 0.12 33.42 8.38
C ARG A 459 1.20 34.32 8.98
N GLY A 460 2.42 33.81 9.13
CA GLY A 460 3.58 34.60 9.56
C GLY A 460 3.87 35.77 8.62
N ALA A 461 3.88 35.53 7.30
CA ALA A 461 4.09 36.55 6.28
C ALA A 461 2.97 37.62 6.28
N MET A 462 1.72 37.24 6.54
CA MET A 462 0.60 38.19 6.70
C MET A 462 0.82 39.18 7.86
N ARG A 463 1.62 38.83 8.89
CA ARG A 463 1.95 39.72 10.01
C ARG A 463 2.97 40.78 9.63
N SER A 464 3.96 40.42 8.80
CA SER A 464 5.12 41.27 8.51
C SER A 464 5.09 41.93 7.13
N VAL A 465 3.92 42.00 6.48
CA VAL A 465 3.78 42.48 5.10
C VAL A 465 4.40 43.87 4.94
N ASN A 466 5.64 43.91 4.47
CA ASN A 466 6.31 45.11 4.00
C ASN A 466 6.07 45.17 2.48
N PRO A 467 5.18 46.07 2.01
CA PRO A 467 4.55 46.00 0.69
C PRO A 467 5.49 46.15 -0.51
N VAL A 468 6.78 46.40 -0.27
CA VAL A 468 7.79 46.76 -1.28
C VAL A 468 8.89 45.70 -1.45
N PHE A 469 8.98 44.72 -0.55
CA PHE A 469 10.03 43.71 -0.57
C PHE A 469 9.84 42.73 -1.74
N GLY A 470 10.89 42.47 -2.53
CA GLY A 470 10.91 41.56 -3.67
C GLY A 470 10.41 42.15 -5.01
N LYS A 471 10.03 43.43 -5.06
CA LYS A 471 9.52 44.09 -6.28
C LYS A 471 10.44 45.15 -6.87
N GLY A 472 11.56 45.44 -6.22
CA GLY A 472 12.46 46.53 -6.60
C GLY A 472 12.93 46.46 -8.05
N GLU A 473 13.29 45.27 -8.53
CA GLU A 473 13.76 45.09 -9.91
C GLU A 473 12.66 45.39 -10.93
N GLN A 474 11.45 44.85 -10.71
CA GLN A 474 10.30 45.07 -11.58
C GLN A 474 9.88 46.55 -11.60
N PHE A 475 9.82 47.21 -10.44
CA PHE A 475 9.45 48.62 -10.34
C PHE A 475 10.51 49.53 -10.93
N GLY A 476 11.79 49.25 -10.64
CA GLY A 476 12.94 49.94 -11.20
C GLY A 476 12.96 49.90 -12.73
N ASP A 477 12.72 48.72 -13.31
CA ASP A 477 12.65 48.56 -14.76
C ASP A 477 11.51 49.35 -15.40
N ARG A 478 10.33 49.38 -14.77
CA ARG A 478 9.20 50.18 -15.27
C ARG A 478 9.51 51.69 -15.24
N LEU A 479 10.14 52.17 -14.17
CA LEU A 479 10.56 53.57 -14.05
C LEU A 479 11.65 53.93 -15.07
N VAL A 480 12.68 53.11 -15.20
CA VAL A 480 13.78 53.33 -16.16
C VAL A 480 13.24 53.32 -17.59
N ASN A 481 12.33 52.39 -17.92
CA ASN A 481 11.68 52.35 -19.22
C ASN A 481 10.84 53.60 -19.50
N PHE A 482 10.13 54.13 -18.50
CA PHE A 482 9.39 55.38 -18.64
C PHE A 482 10.32 56.56 -18.95
N ILE A 483 11.43 56.70 -18.20
CA ILE A 483 12.43 57.77 -18.42
C ILE A 483 13.07 57.64 -19.80
N ASN A 484 13.38 56.41 -20.23
CA ASN A 484 13.96 56.16 -21.56
C ASN A 484 12.96 56.50 -22.68
N ARG A 485 11.68 56.15 -22.53
CA ARG A 485 10.64 56.54 -23.49
C ARG A 485 10.48 58.06 -23.55
N PHE A 486 10.52 58.75 -22.41
CA PHE A 486 10.51 60.21 -22.37
C PHE A 486 11.70 60.79 -23.16
N SER A 487 12.92 60.28 -22.93
CA SER A 487 14.13 60.67 -23.67
C SER A 487 13.98 60.48 -25.18
N ILE A 488 13.45 59.33 -25.62
CA ILE A 488 13.25 59.02 -27.05
C ILE A 488 12.22 59.94 -27.69
N VAL A 489 11.07 60.15 -27.05
CA VAL A 489 9.95 60.94 -27.61
C VAL A 489 10.29 62.43 -27.65
N THR A 490 11.05 62.92 -26.68
CA THR A 490 11.41 64.35 -26.58
C THR A 490 12.74 64.71 -27.24
N GLU A 491 13.54 63.71 -27.63
CA GLU A 491 14.94 63.85 -28.06
C GLU A 491 15.84 64.55 -27.00
N PHE A 492 15.43 64.56 -25.73
CA PHE A 492 16.19 65.19 -24.64
C PHE A 492 17.09 64.19 -23.94
N ALA A 493 18.38 64.54 -23.82
CA ALA A 493 19.33 63.72 -23.07
C ALA A 493 19.06 63.82 -21.55
N ILE A 494 18.86 62.67 -20.90
CA ILE A 494 18.76 62.57 -19.44
C ILE A 494 20.14 62.81 -18.83
N LEU A 495 20.22 63.68 -17.83
CA LEU A 495 21.48 64.08 -17.18
C LEU A 495 21.62 63.40 -15.81
N THR A 496 20.65 63.54 -14.92
CA THR A 496 20.69 62.97 -13.57
C THR A 496 19.32 62.42 -13.17
N ARG A 497 19.31 61.45 -12.26
CA ARG A 497 18.13 60.89 -11.58
C ARG A 497 18.33 61.13 -10.09
N THR A 498 17.42 61.83 -9.42
CA THR A 498 17.64 62.34 -8.07
C THR A 498 16.47 62.00 -7.15
N TYR A 499 16.75 61.51 -5.96
CA TYR A 499 15.77 61.31 -4.89
C TYR A 499 16.37 61.70 -3.54
N LEU A 500 15.63 62.47 -2.73
CA LEU A 500 16.13 63.07 -1.48
C LEU A 500 17.43 63.88 -1.67
N GLY A 501 17.56 64.59 -2.79
CA GLY A 501 18.72 65.42 -3.09
C GLY A 501 20.00 64.66 -3.47
N LYS A 502 19.97 63.32 -3.56
CA LYS A 502 21.10 62.49 -4.01
C LYS A 502 20.83 61.90 -5.40
N GLU A 503 21.87 61.86 -6.23
CA GLU A 503 21.82 61.15 -7.51
C GLU A 503 21.71 59.64 -7.28
N ARG A 504 20.86 58.97 -8.05
CA ARG A 504 20.54 57.55 -7.97
C ARG A 504 20.91 56.86 -9.28
N SER A 505 21.72 55.81 -9.18
CA SER A 505 22.07 54.96 -10.34
C SER A 505 20.86 54.13 -10.80
N VAL A 506 20.94 53.54 -11.99
CA VAL A 506 19.86 52.65 -12.50
C VAL A 506 19.76 51.40 -11.65
N GLU A 507 20.90 50.90 -11.17
CA GLU A 507 21.02 49.74 -10.30
C GLU A 507 20.38 50.02 -8.93
N GLU A 508 20.56 51.21 -8.36
CA GLU A 508 19.90 51.61 -7.11
C GLU A 508 18.38 51.66 -7.25
N LEU A 509 17.85 52.14 -8.39
CA LEU A 509 16.40 52.17 -8.65
C LEU A 509 15.78 50.77 -8.75
N ARG A 510 16.59 49.71 -8.90
CA ARG A 510 16.14 48.31 -8.93
C ARG A 510 16.19 47.63 -7.55
N THR A 511 16.61 48.34 -6.51
CA THR A 511 16.71 47.77 -5.15
C THR A 511 15.42 47.99 -4.36
N ASP A 512 15.07 47.01 -3.52
CA ASP A 512 13.92 47.13 -2.60
C ASP A 512 14.11 48.27 -1.60
N ASP A 513 15.35 48.60 -1.25
CA ASP A 513 15.68 49.67 -0.30
C ASP A 513 15.32 51.07 -0.84
N PHE A 514 15.59 51.33 -2.13
CA PHE A 514 15.16 52.57 -2.77
C PHE A 514 13.63 52.71 -2.72
N TRP A 515 12.91 51.65 -3.09
CA TRP A 515 11.45 51.70 -3.13
C TRP A 515 10.85 51.77 -1.72
N ARG A 516 11.46 51.15 -0.71
CA ARG A 516 11.08 51.33 0.69
C ARG A 516 11.19 52.80 1.09
N GLN A 517 12.33 53.44 0.83
CA GLN A 517 12.54 54.87 1.10
C GLN A 517 11.61 55.77 0.27
N PHE A 518 11.23 55.38 -0.94
CA PHE A 518 10.29 56.13 -1.79
C PHE A 518 8.86 56.04 -1.28
N VAL A 519 8.44 54.86 -0.83
CA VAL A 519 7.09 54.59 -0.31
C VAL A 519 6.93 55.14 1.11
N GLU A 520 7.97 55.13 1.93
CA GLU A 520 7.94 55.76 3.26
C GLU A 520 8.10 57.29 3.19
N GLY A 521 8.73 57.80 2.13
CA GLY A 521 8.91 59.23 1.90
C GLY A 521 7.73 59.92 1.22
N GLU A 522 7.59 61.23 1.45
CA GLU A 522 6.59 62.08 0.76
C GLU A 522 7.18 62.89 -0.41
N GLN A 523 8.49 62.81 -0.64
CA GLN A 523 9.18 63.61 -1.64
C GLN A 523 9.01 63.03 -3.06
N PRO A 524 8.84 63.88 -4.09
CA PRO A 524 8.75 63.39 -5.47
C PRO A 524 10.11 62.91 -5.99
N PHE A 525 10.09 61.91 -6.87
CA PHE A 525 11.27 61.51 -7.63
C PHE A 525 11.58 62.55 -8.69
N GLN A 526 12.83 62.95 -8.86
CA GLN A 526 13.20 63.99 -9.84
C GLN A 526 14.19 63.44 -10.86
N PHE A 527 14.10 63.91 -12.10
CA PHE A 527 15.17 63.68 -13.09
C PHE A 527 15.40 64.94 -13.92
N SER A 528 16.67 65.20 -14.24
CA SER A 528 17.06 66.35 -15.05
C SER A 528 17.38 65.93 -16.48
N PHE A 529 17.09 66.82 -17.42
CA PHE A 529 17.30 66.58 -18.84
C PHE A 529 17.74 67.87 -19.54
N ARG A 530 18.46 67.71 -20.65
CA ARG A 530 18.91 68.83 -21.49
C ARG A 530 17.86 69.12 -22.55
N SER A 531 17.19 70.26 -22.41
CA SER A 531 16.27 70.79 -23.41
C SER A 531 16.95 71.78 -24.36
N ARG A 532 16.22 72.27 -25.37
CA ARG A 532 16.69 73.32 -26.30
C ARG A 532 16.93 74.68 -25.63
N TRP A 533 16.43 74.90 -24.41
CA TRP A 533 16.56 76.15 -23.65
C TRP A 533 17.47 76.04 -22.42
N GLY A 534 18.18 74.91 -22.27
CA GLY A 534 19.06 74.63 -21.13
C GLY A 534 18.64 73.40 -20.33
N THR A 535 19.21 73.25 -19.14
CA THR A 535 18.88 72.15 -18.22
C THR A 535 17.52 72.40 -17.56
N SER A 536 16.64 71.39 -17.60
CA SER A 536 15.34 71.41 -16.95
C SER A 536 15.16 70.13 -16.12
N SER A 537 14.23 70.15 -15.17
CA SER A 537 13.92 69.00 -14.32
C SER A 537 12.45 68.67 -14.37
N ALA A 538 12.12 67.38 -14.35
CA ALA A 538 10.78 66.88 -14.13
C ALA A 538 10.70 66.20 -12.76
N SER A 539 9.56 66.35 -12.09
CA SER A 539 9.23 65.67 -10.85
C SER A 539 8.10 64.68 -11.10
N ILE A 540 8.22 63.49 -10.52
CA ILE A 540 7.20 62.44 -10.53
C ILE A 540 6.70 62.30 -9.09
N SER A 541 5.45 62.67 -8.88
CA SER A 541 4.76 62.47 -7.60
C SER A 541 4.50 60.98 -7.33
N ARG A 542 4.17 60.63 -6.09
CA ARG A 542 3.83 59.25 -5.70
C ARG A 542 2.67 58.67 -6.51
N VAL A 543 1.66 59.49 -6.84
CA VAL A 543 0.49 59.08 -7.64
C VAL A 543 0.89 58.80 -9.09
N GLU A 544 1.71 59.66 -9.69
CA GLU A 544 2.22 59.45 -11.05
C GLU A 544 3.17 58.25 -11.10
N MET A 545 3.97 58.06 -10.05
CA MET A 545 4.86 56.91 -9.89
C MET A 545 4.07 55.60 -9.83
N ALA A 546 2.95 55.57 -9.09
CA ALA A 546 2.04 54.43 -9.05
C ALA A 546 1.47 54.09 -10.45
N GLY A 547 1.13 55.11 -11.24
CA GLY A 547 0.71 54.94 -12.63
C GLY A 547 1.82 54.38 -13.54
N ILE A 548 3.08 54.75 -13.30
CA ILE A 548 4.25 54.28 -14.08
C ILE A 548 4.59 52.83 -13.74
N VAL A 549 4.60 52.47 -12.45
CA VAL A 549 4.92 51.10 -12.02
C VAL A 549 3.71 50.18 -12.08
N GLY A 550 2.50 50.69 -12.31
CA GLY A 550 1.28 49.90 -12.48
C GLY A 550 0.80 49.18 -11.21
N ASP A 551 1.24 49.65 -10.04
CA ASP A 551 0.82 49.17 -8.72
C ASP A 551 0.57 50.40 -7.82
N PRO A 552 -0.49 50.40 -6.98
CA PRO A 552 -0.75 51.50 -6.06
C PRO A 552 0.38 51.57 -5.02
N LEU A 553 1.16 52.64 -5.01
CA LEU A 553 2.28 52.84 -4.05
C LEU A 553 1.79 53.25 -2.65
N ASN A 554 0.54 52.92 -2.31
CA ASN A 554 -0.05 53.05 -0.98
C ASN A 554 0.27 51.78 -0.19
N THR A 555 0.93 51.93 0.97
CA THR A 555 1.37 50.83 1.82
C THR A 555 0.21 49.93 2.26
N ASP A 556 -0.94 50.51 2.54
CA ASP A 556 -2.09 49.79 3.11
C ASP A 556 -2.85 48.99 2.05
N GLU A 557 -3.00 49.51 0.84
CA GLU A 557 -3.66 48.81 -0.27
C GLU A 557 -2.82 47.63 -0.78
N LEU A 558 -1.50 47.79 -0.89
CA LEU A 558 -0.59 46.70 -1.25
C LEU A 558 -0.55 45.62 -0.18
N ALA A 559 -0.47 46.00 1.09
CA ALA A 559 -0.48 45.05 2.19
C ALA A 559 -1.81 44.30 2.29
N THR A 560 -2.92 44.97 2.01
CA THR A 560 -4.25 44.36 1.94
C THR A 560 -4.35 43.37 0.78
N ARG A 561 -3.88 43.73 -0.42
CA ARG A 561 -3.88 42.84 -1.60
C ARG A 561 -3.04 41.58 -1.38
N GLU A 562 -1.86 41.72 -0.78
CA GLU A 562 -0.99 40.58 -0.50
C GLU A 562 -1.58 39.67 0.58
N ARG A 563 -2.16 40.24 1.65
CA ARG A 563 -2.90 39.46 2.64
C ARG A 563 -4.07 38.70 2.03
N HIS A 564 -4.80 39.32 1.10
CA HIS A 564 -5.85 38.62 0.35
C HIS A 564 -5.30 37.47 -0.50
N ARG A 565 -4.19 37.68 -1.23
CA ARG A 565 -3.52 36.63 -2.02
C ARG A 565 -3.14 35.42 -1.16
N LEU A 566 -2.46 35.65 -0.04
CA LEU A 566 -2.04 34.59 0.88
C LEU A 566 -3.25 33.90 1.53
N LYS A 567 -4.36 34.62 1.75
CA LYS A 567 -5.60 34.06 2.31
C LYS A 567 -6.29 33.15 1.30
N ASP A 568 -6.35 33.55 0.03
CA ASP A 568 -6.90 32.73 -1.06
C ASP A 568 -6.04 31.47 -1.28
N GLU A 569 -4.72 31.60 -1.20
CA GLU A 569 -3.78 30.46 -1.26
C GLU A 569 -4.02 29.47 -0.11
N ASN A 570 -4.13 29.96 1.13
CA ASN A 570 -4.48 29.13 2.28
C ASN A 570 -5.86 28.49 2.16
N ALA A 571 -6.85 29.18 1.56
CA ALA A 571 -8.17 28.62 1.32
C ALA A 571 -8.11 27.45 0.34
N LYS A 572 -7.33 27.59 -0.75
CA LYS A 572 -7.08 26.51 -1.71
C LYS A 572 -6.36 25.33 -1.07
N MET A 573 -5.30 25.58 -0.30
CA MET A 573 -4.58 24.51 0.42
C MET A 573 -5.53 23.75 1.36
N ASN A 574 -6.43 24.43 2.05
CA ASN A 574 -7.43 23.77 2.91
C ASN A 574 -8.45 22.94 2.13
N GLU A 575 -8.83 23.35 0.92
CA GLU A 575 -9.67 22.54 0.03
C GLU A 575 -8.93 21.28 -0.44
N ASP A 576 -7.69 21.42 -0.89
CA ASP A 576 -6.84 20.30 -1.31
C ASP A 576 -6.61 19.30 -0.17
N ARG A 577 -6.39 19.76 1.07
CA ARG A 577 -6.29 18.90 2.26
C ARG A 577 -7.57 18.09 2.50
N ARG A 578 -8.74 18.71 2.37
CA ARG A 578 -10.04 18.01 2.54
C ARG A 578 -10.27 16.97 1.45
N PHE A 579 -9.83 17.26 0.23
CA PHE A 579 -9.83 16.30 -0.87
C PHE A 579 -8.92 15.11 -0.54
N LEU A 580 -7.64 15.36 -0.23
CA LEU A 580 -6.63 14.32 0.05
C LEU A 580 -7.05 13.37 1.18
N ALA A 581 -7.71 13.89 2.22
CA ALA A 581 -8.18 13.09 3.36
C ALA A 581 -9.24 12.03 2.99
N ARG A 582 -9.98 12.25 1.89
CA ARG A 582 -11.08 11.38 1.45
C ARG A 582 -10.83 10.70 0.11
N ALA A 583 -9.84 11.18 -0.64
CA ALA A 583 -9.57 10.74 -1.99
C ALA A 583 -9.30 9.23 -2.06
N ASP A 584 -9.98 8.57 -2.98
CA ASP A 584 -9.70 7.18 -3.33
C ASP A 584 -8.49 7.09 -4.29
N LEU A 585 -8.06 5.86 -4.62
CA LEU A 585 -6.88 5.61 -5.42
C LEU A 585 -6.99 6.24 -6.82
N ASN A 586 -8.17 6.16 -7.47
CA ASN A 586 -8.39 6.75 -8.80
C ASN A 586 -8.34 8.28 -8.77
N GLU A 587 -8.98 8.90 -7.79
CA GLU A 587 -9.03 10.37 -7.65
C GLU A 587 -7.62 10.94 -7.43
N LEU A 588 -6.77 10.22 -6.69
CA LEU A 588 -5.36 10.60 -6.51
C LEU A 588 -4.54 10.44 -7.79
N MET A 589 -4.88 9.51 -8.68
CA MET A 589 -4.21 9.39 -9.99
C MET A 589 -4.51 10.60 -10.89
N GLU A 590 -5.71 11.18 -10.79
CA GLU A 590 -6.10 12.35 -11.59
C GLU A 590 -5.35 13.64 -11.16
N ARG A 591 -4.95 13.73 -9.88
CA ARG A 591 -4.30 14.91 -9.29
C ARG A 591 -2.78 14.81 -9.31
N ARG A 592 -2.19 14.91 -10.50
CA ARG A 592 -0.74 14.77 -10.74
C ARG A 592 0.12 15.85 -10.07
N GLU A 593 -0.46 16.95 -9.63
CA GLU A 593 0.26 18.01 -8.91
C GLU A 593 0.72 17.58 -7.50
N PHE A 594 0.11 16.53 -6.94
CA PHE A 594 0.52 15.99 -5.65
C PHE A 594 1.64 14.97 -5.87
N THR A 595 2.83 15.30 -5.37
CA THR A 595 4.03 14.49 -5.57
C THR A 595 4.75 14.21 -4.27
N ILE A 596 5.42 13.08 -4.21
CA ILE A 596 6.36 12.72 -3.14
C ILE A 596 7.77 12.55 -3.72
N GLU A 597 8.78 13.02 -3.00
CA GLU A 597 10.17 12.81 -3.39
C GLU A 597 10.62 11.39 -3.08
N ARG A 598 11.02 10.63 -4.11
CA ARG A 598 11.62 9.30 -3.97
C ARG A 598 12.83 9.16 -4.87
N ALA A 599 13.95 8.73 -4.28
CA ALA A 599 15.23 8.59 -4.99
C ALA A 599 15.67 9.87 -5.77
N GLY A 600 15.38 11.04 -5.19
CA GLY A 600 15.71 12.34 -5.80
C GLY A 600 14.81 12.75 -6.97
N GLN A 601 13.67 12.09 -7.19
CA GLN A 601 12.68 12.44 -8.20
C GLN A 601 11.32 12.66 -7.55
N ALA A 602 10.62 13.74 -7.93
CA ALA A 602 9.22 13.95 -7.60
C ALA A 602 8.37 12.96 -8.41
N ARG A 603 7.58 12.14 -7.72
CA ARG A 603 6.68 11.16 -8.35
C ARG A 603 5.24 11.43 -7.94
N SER A 604 4.35 11.45 -8.92
CA SER A 604 2.90 11.49 -8.70
C SER A 604 2.37 10.13 -8.23
N PHE A 605 1.13 10.08 -7.73
CA PHE A 605 0.52 8.81 -7.37
C PHE A 605 0.35 7.87 -8.57
N GLU A 606 0.05 8.41 -9.75
CA GLU A 606 -0.01 7.62 -11.00
C GLU A 606 1.34 6.98 -11.36
N ASP A 607 2.46 7.69 -11.16
CA ASP A 607 3.80 7.12 -11.37
C ASP A 607 4.06 5.95 -10.41
N LEU A 608 3.60 6.04 -9.17
CA LEU A 608 3.71 4.98 -8.17
C LEU A 608 2.86 3.76 -8.58
N VAL A 609 1.64 3.98 -9.07
CA VAL A 609 0.77 2.90 -9.60
C VAL A 609 1.45 2.16 -10.74
N ASN A 610 1.98 2.88 -11.74
CA ASN A 610 2.65 2.30 -12.90
C ASN A 610 3.94 1.54 -12.55
N VAL A 611 4.63 1.93 -11.48
CA VAL A 611 5.84 1.24 -10.99
C VAL A 611 5.46 -0.03 -10.21
N ARG A 612 4.40 0.01 -9.39
CA ARG A 612 4.00 -1.12 -8.54
C ARG A 612 3.26 -2.20 -9.33
N LEU A 613 2.36 -1.79 -10.21
CA LEU A 613 1.49 -2.69 -10.97
C LEU A 613 2.09 -2.95 -12.36
N SER A 614 2.47 -4.21 -12.61
CA SER A 614 3.12 -4.63 -13.86
C SER A 614 2.14 -4.96 -14.99
N SER A 615 0.82 -4.86 -14.76
CA SER A 615 -0.22 -5.25 -15.70
C SER A 615 -1.08 -4.05 -16.05
N GLU A 616 -1.24 -3.79 -17.35
CA GLU A 616 -2.06 -2.70 -17.87
C GLU A 616 -3.51 -2.79 -17.34
N LEU A 617 -4.09 -3.99 -17.29
CA LEU A 617 -5.43 -4.17 -16.73
C LEU A 617 -5.49 -3.77 -15.25
N ALA A 618 -4.49 -4.15 -14.44
CA ALA A 618 -4.48 -3.79 -13.02
C ALA A 618 -4.40 -2.27 -12.83
N VAL A 619 -3.58 -1.59 -13.63
CA VAL A 619 -3.50 -0.12 -13.65
C VAL A 619 -4.86 0.48 -14.03
N GLN A 620 -5.51 -0.02 -15.09
CA GLN A 620 -6.81 0.48 -15.54
C GLN A 620 -7.93 0.20 -14.52
N LEU A 621 -7.89 -0.92 -13.80
CA LEU A 621 -8.85 -1.20 -12.73
C LEU A 621 -8.73 -0.20 -11.56
N VAL A 622 -7.52 0.21 -11.20
CA VAL A 622 -7.30 1.27 -10.21
C VAL A 622 -7.70 2.63 -10.79
N ALA A 623 -7.27 2.96 -12.01
CA ALA A 623 -7.54 4.26 -12.63
C ALA A 623 -9.03 4.56 -12.84
N ASN A 624 -9.85 3.53 -13.06
CA ASN A 624 -11.31 3.69 -13.20
C ASN A 624 -12.07 3.50 -11.87
N GLY A 625 -11.37 3.37 -10.73
CA GLY A 625 -11.99 3.25 -9.41
C GLY A 625 -12.64 1.90 -9.10
N TYR A 626 -12.36 0.87 -9.90
CA TYR A 626 -12.88 -0.48 -9.64
C TYR A 626 -12.07 -1.21 -8.57
N ILE A 627 -10.76 -0.96 -8.47
CA ILE A 627 -9.97 -1.34 -7.30
C ILE A 627 -9.79 -0.09 -6.44
N ASP A 628 -10.54 -0.05 -5.35
CA ASP A 628 -10.59 1.05 -4.40
C ASP A 628 -9.70 0.78 -3.18
N ARG A 629 -9.66 1.74 -2.24
CA ARG A 629 -8.98 1.60 -0.95
C ARG A 629 -9.47 0.42 -0.09
N ASN A 630 -10.65 -0.13 -0.38
CA ASN A 630 -11.29 -1.23 0.35
C ASN A 630 -10.94 -2.61 -0.23
N PHE A 631 -10.03 -2.71 -1.20
CA PHE A 631 -9.72 -3.94 -1.93
C PHE A 631 -9.54 -5.21 -1.05
N THR A 632 -8.98 -5.07 0.16
CA THR A 632 -8.78 -6.18 1.11
C THR A 632 -10.11 -6.77 1.61
N LEU A 633 -11.16 -5.96 1.74
CA LEU A 633 -12.48 -6.38 2.22
C LEU A 633 -13.15 -7.36 1.25
N TYR A 634 -12.79 -7.33 -0.03
CA TYR A 634 -13.29 -8.27 -1.05
C TYR A 634 -12.62 -9.65 -1.01
N THR A 635 -11.56 -9.84 -0.21
CA THR A 635 -10.74 -11.07 -0.23
C THR A 635 -11.21 -12.16 0.75
N SER A 636 -12.07 -11.82 1.70
CA SER A 636 -12.61 -12.75 2.70
C SER A 636 -13.95 -12.30 3.26
N THR A 637 -14.68 -13.23 3.89
CA THR A 637 -15.94 -12.92 4.55
C THR A 637 -15.69 -12.30 5.93
N PHE A 638 -16.14 -11.07 6.15
CA PHE A 638 -16.07 -10.40 7.44
C PHE A 638 -17.45 -10.41 8.11
N TYR A 639 -17.54 -11.08 9.25
CA TYR A 639 -18.75 -11.13 10.08
C TYR A 639 -18.72 -10.04 11.14
N ALA A 640 -18.48 -8.80 10.73
CA ALA A 640 -18.40 -7.67 11.64
C ALA A 640 -19.74 -6.92 11.65
N ALA A 641 -20.77 -7.54 12.24
CA ALA A 641 -22.13 -7.00 12.30
C ALA A 641 -22.25 -5.63 13.02
N ARG A 642 -21.14 -5.08 13.51
CA ARG A 642 -21.07 -3.80 14.24
C ARG A 642 -19.91 -2.90 13.80
N VAL A 643 -19.27 -3.16 12.65
CA VAL A 643 -18.16 -2.33 12.15
C VAL A 643 -18.47 -1.92 10.71
N THR A 644 -18.37 -0.63 10.41
CA THR A 644 -18.60 -0.12 9.05
C THR A 644 -17.46 -0.53 8.10
N THR A 645 -17.69 -0.44 6.79
CA THR A 645 -16.66 -0.69 5.76
C THR A 645 -15.42 0.19 6.00
N ASN A 646 -15.61 1.49 6.27
CA ASN A 646 -14.54 2.45 6.50
C ASN A 646 -13.74 2.14 7.78
N ALA A 647 -14.43 1.78 8.88
CA ALA A 647 -13.79 1.38 10.13
C ALA A 647 -13.00 0.07 9.99
N MET A 648 -13.58 -0.94 9.33
CA MET A 648 -12.90 -2.21 9.09
C MET A 648 -11.67 -2.02 8.19
N ASN A 649 -11.76 -1.14 7.19
CA ASN A 649 -10.61 -0.81 6.36
C ASN A 649 -9.48 -0.19 7.18
N PHE A 650 -9.78 0.79 8.05
CA PHE A 650 -8.78 1.37 8.97
C PHE A 650 -8.15 0.31 9.89
N ILE A 651 -8.97 -0.59 10.43
CA ILE A 651 -8.48 -1.69 11.27
C ILE A 651 -7.46 -2.56 10.52
N LEU A 652 -7.79 -3.01 9.32
CA LEU A 652 -6.93 -3.93 8.56
C LEU A 652 -5.69 -3.22 8.00
N LYS A 653 -5.81 -1.94 7.62
CA LYS A 653 -4.77 -1.23 6.87
C LYS A 653 -3.84 -0.39 7.72
N ASN A 654 -4.31 0.07 8.88
CA ASN A 654 -3.55 0.93 9.77
C ASN A 654 -3.24 0.22 11.08
N VAL A 655 -4.27 -0.34 11.74
CA VAL A 655 -4.10 -0.99 13.06
C VAL A 655 -3.30 -2.28 12.94
N ASP A 656 -3.71 -3.21 12.07
CA ASP A 656 -3.07 -4.52 11.96
C ASP A 656 -1.67 -4.49 11.32
N THR A 657 -1.36 -3.42 10.58
CA THR A 657 -0.07 -3.24 9.91
C THR A 657 0.88 -2.29 10.67
N GLY A 658 0.36 -1.54 11.65
CA GLY A 658 1.09 -0.48 12.36
C GLY A 658 1.37 0.78 11.52
N VAL A 659 0.65 1.00 10.42
CA VAL A 659 0.82 2.17 9.55
C VAL A 659 0.03 3.36 10.09
N VAL A 660 0.74 4.45 10.39
CA VAL A 660 0.14 5.70 10.90
C VAL A 660 -0.47 6.50 9.75
N ASP A 661 -1.70 6.94 9.93
CA ASP A 661 -2.39 7.88 9.02
C ASP A 661 -3.10 8.93 9.89
N TYR A 662 -2.51 10.13 9.93
CA TYR A 662 -3.00 11.22 10.77
C TYR A 662 -4.38 11.69 10.30
N PHE A 663 -4.61 11.65 8.99
CA PHE A 663 -5.73 12.30 8.32
C PHE A 663 -6.85 11.33 7.91
N TYR A 664 -6.72 10.03 8.20
CA TYR A 664 -7.79 9.08 7.98
C TYR A 664 -9.06 9.51 8.74
N VAL A 665 -10.14 9.73 8.01
CA VAL A 665 -11.39 10.24 8.58
C VAL A 665 -12.24 9.07 9.09
N LEU A 666 -12.55 9.10 10.39
CA LEU A 666 -13.50 8.20 11.04
C LEU A 666 -14.62 9.04 11.66
N LYS A 667 -15.86 8.53 11.62
CA LYS A 667 -16.96 9.08 12.42
C LYS A 667 -16.89 8.58 13.86
N ASP A 668 -17.58 9.25 14.78
CA ASP A 668 -17.62 8.87 16.20
C ASP A 668 -18.03 7.40 16.43
N ASP A 669 -19.05 6.92 15.73
CA ASP A 669 -19.53 5.53 15.79
C ASP A 669 -18.51 4.53 15.21
N GLU A 670 -17.70 4.98 14.25
CA GLU A 670 -16.60 4.22 13.65
C GLU A 670 -15.43 4.13 14.61
N VAL A 671 -15.03 5.23 15.26
CA VAL A 671 -13.98 5.25 16.29
C VAL A 671 -14.36 4.33 17.46
N GLU A 672 -15.60 4.41 17.95
CA GLU A 672 -16.10 3.51 19.00
C GLU A 672 -16.00 2.04 18.57
N SER A 673 -16.36 1.75 17.32
CA SER A 673 -16.31 0.39 16.76
C SER A 673 -14.88 -0.12 16.64
N VAL A 674 -13.92 0.72 16.24
CA VAL A 674 -12.48 0.40 16.18
C VAL A 674 -11.94 0.06 17.57
N LEU A 675 -12.21 0.93 18.57
CA LEU A 675 -11.74 0.74 19.94
C LEU A 675 -12.34 -0.50 20.60
N ARG A 676 -13.58 -0.85 20.24
CA ARG A 676 -14.25 -2.07 20.73
C ARG A 676 -13.69 -3.33 20.09
N GLU A 677 -13.41 -3.33 18.79
CA GLU A 677 -12.94 -4.51 18.05
C GLU A 677 -11.48 -4.87 18.38
N LYS A 678 -10.59 -3.87 18.46
CA LYS A 678 -9.14 -4.10 18.67
C LYS A 678 -8.67 -3.88 20.12
N SER A 679 -9.61 -3.71 21.06
CA SER A 679 -9.33 -3.33 22.46
C SER A 679 -8.68 -1.94 22.58
N ARG A 680 -8.78 -1.33 23.77
CA ARG A 680 -8.11 -0.07 24.11
C ARG A 680 -6.57 -0.16 24.14
N ALA A 681 -6.00 -1.34 23.88
CA ALA A 681 -4.56 -1.54 23.74
C ALA A 681 -3.96 -0.67 22.61
N ILE A 682 -4.72 -0.42 21.54
CA ILE A 682 -4.27 0.39 20.39
C ILE A 682 -3.89 1.82 20.78
N LEU A 683 -4.44 2.35 21.88
CA LEU A 683 -4.13 3.70 22.37
C LEU A 683 -2.68 3.84 22.84
N ARG A 684 -1.98 2.72 23.08
CA ARG A 684 -0.55 2.68 23.44
C ARG A 684 0.36 2.55 22.22
N GLU A 685 -0.20 2.53 21.03
CA GLU A 685 0.52 2.38 19.78
C GLU A 685 0.42 3.67 18.95
N ARG A 686 1.41 3.90 18.08
CA ARG A 686 1.43 5.10 17.22
C ARG A 686 0.27 5.18 16.24
N VAL A 687 -0.44 4.08 15.98
CA VAL A 687 -1.65 4.10 15.14
C VAL A 687 -2.78 4.94 15.75
N ALA A 688 -2.75 5.17 17.07
CA ALA A 688 -3.69 6.09 17.73
C ALA A 688 -3.44 7.56 17.38
N TYR A 689 -2.31 7.90 16.72
CA TYR A 689 -2.05 9.22 16.17
C TYR A 689 -2.92 9.43 14.91
N ASN A 690 -4.21 9.59 15.13
CA ASN A 690 -5.20 9.89 14.12
C ASN A 690 -6.10 11.01 14.66
N LEU A 691 -6.36 12.03 13.86
CA LEU A 691 -7.12 13.21 14.30
C LEU A 691 -8.51 12.81 14.79
N SER A 692 -9.22 11.97 14.03
CA SER A 692 -10.57 11.51 14.39
C SER A 692 -10.58 10.75 15.73
N ILE A 693 -9.57 9.91 15.99
CA ILE A 693 -9.46 9.16 17.25
C ILE A 693 -9.21 10.11 18.43
N VAL A 694 -8.23 11.01 18.30
CA VAL A 694 -7.87 11.93 19.40
C VAL A 694 -8.99 12.92 19.67
N ASP A 695 -9.58 13.50 18.62
CA ASP A 695 -10.72 14.41 18.74
C ASP A 695 -11.92 13.71 19.40
N TYR A 696 -12.22 12.46 19.03
CA TYR A 696 -13.27 11.68 19.67
C TYR A 696 -13.01 11.48 21.17
N LEU A 697 -11.79 11.07 21.55
CA LEU A 697 -11.43 10.83 22.94
C LEU A 697 -11.50 12.13 23.77
N LEU A 698 -11.07 13.25 23.21
CA LEU A 698 -11.12 14.56 23.85
C LEU A 698 -12.56 15.05 24.02
N ALA A 699 -13.39 14.94 22.97
CA ALA A 699 -14.79 15.38 22.99
C ALA A 699 -15.64 14.61 24.02
N HIS A 700 -15.31 13.34 24.26
CA HIS A 700 -16.01 12.47 25.20
C HIS A 700 -15.36 12.40 26.59
N GLU A 701 -14.34 13.24 26.85
CA GLU A 701 -13.55 13.25 28.09
C GLU A 701 -13.00 11.86 28.48
N ASP A 702 -12.70 11.02 27.49
CA ASP A 702 -12.28 9.64 27.72
C ASP A 702 -10.87 9.59 28.32
N SER A 703 -10.66 8.76 29.34
CA SER A 703 -9.35 8.58 29.98
C SER A 703 -8.28 8.03 29.04
N GLY A 704 -8.68 7.42 27.93
CA GLY A 704 -7.81 7.00 26.85
C GLY A 704 -7.07 8.15 26.17
N ALA A 705 -7.61 9.38 26.17
CA ALA A 705 -6.92 10.55 25.64
C ALA A 705 -5.56 10.75 26.31
N GLU A 706 -5.52 10.64 27.64
CA GLU A 706 -4.29 10.83 28.41
C GLU A 706 -3.19 9.83 28.03
N ILE A 707 -3.56 8.60 27.67
CA ILE A 707 -2.62 7.56 27.22
C ILE A 707 -1.93 7.99 25.92
N VAL A 708 -2.68 8.53 24.96
CA VAL A 708 -2.16 8.98 23.68
C VAL A 708 -1.33 10.26 23.87
N LEU A 709 -1.85 11.23 24.61
CA LEU A 709 -1.20 12.52 24.85
C LEU A 709 0.15 12.38 25.58
N ARG A 710 0.25 11.48 26.56
CA ARG A 710 1.54 11.18 27.23
C ARG A 710 2.61 10.62 26.30
N GLN A 711 2.24 9.99 25.19
CA GLN A 711 3.22 9.53 24.19
C GLN A 711 3.69 10.68 23.30
N LEU A 712 2.81 11.64 23.00
CA LEU A 712 3.15 12.83 22.20
C LEU A 712 4.21 13.72 22.87
N THR A 713 4.32 13.68 24.20
CA THR A 713 5.33 14.45 24.94
C THR A 713 6.77 13.98 24.67
N ALA A 714 6.96 12.79 24.09
CA ALA A 714 8.27 12.33 23.61
C ALA A 714 8.84 13.24 22.51
N PHE A 715 7.97 13.96 21.79
CA PHE A 715 8.31 15.04 20.88
C PHE A 715 9.36 14.68 19.79
N GLY A 716 9.32 13.43 19.32
CA GLY A 716 10.03 12.98 18.12
C GLY A 716 9.39 13.52 16.84
N GLN A 717 9.96 13.22 15.67
CA GLN A 717 9.46 13.75 14.40
C GLN A 717 7.99 13.39 14.15
N THR A 718 7.60 12.14 14.44
CA THR A 718 6.21 11.66 14.26
C THR A 718 5.24 12.38 15.20
N GLU A 719 5.65 12.59 16.45
CA GLU A 719 4.86 13.31 17.44
C GLU A 719 4.72 14.79 17.08
N ARG A 720 5.79 15.44 16.60
CA ARG A 720 5.77 16.83 16.10
C ARG A 720 4.84 16.99 14.93
N ASP A 721 4.92 16.09 13.95
CA ASP A 721 4.07 16.09 12.76
C ASP A 721 2.59 15.97 13.17
N PHE A 722 2.27 15.08 14.11
CA PHE A 722 0.91 14.92 14.61
C PHE A 722 0.41 16.14 15.41
N ILE A 723 1.24 16.70 16.30
CA ILE A 723 0.88 17.90 17.08
C ILE A 723 0.58 19.07 16.14
N ALA A 724 1.45 19.31 15.14
CA ALA A 724 1.22 20.32 14.11
C ALA A 724 -0.06 20.05 13.31
N ALA A 725 -0.31 18.78 12.95
CA ALA A 725 -1.54 18.38 12.27
C ALA A 725 -2.79 18.67 13.11
N HIS A 726 -2.75 18.40 14.41
CA HIS A 726 -3.87 18.63 15.32
C HIS A 726 -4.15 20.13 15.52
N PHE A 727 -3.12 20.96 15.66
CA PHE A 727 -3.29 22.41 15.74
C PHE A 727 -3.86 23.04 14.48
N GLU A 728 -3.72 22.42 13.30
CA GLU A 728 -4.27 22.96 12.04
C GLU A 728 -5.50 22.25 11.49
N ALA A 729 -5.83 21.05 11.92
CA ALA A 729 -7.00 20.31 11.44
C ALA A 729 -7.83 19.61 12.51
N GLY A 730 -7.36 19.52 13.75
CA GLY A 730 -8.11 18.92 14.84
C GLY A 730 -9.37 19.71 15.15
N ALA A 731 -10.45 19.02 15.50
CA ALA A 731 -11.71 19.63 15.92
C ALA A 731 -11.67 20.07 17.39
N GLN A 732 -10.84 19.43 18.23
CA GLN A 732 -10.80 19.61 19.68
C GLN A 732 -9.50 20.30 20.16
N GLN A 733 -9.05 21.34 19.46
CA GLN A 733 -7.77 22.02 19.72
C GLN A 733 -7.65 22.57 21.15
N ALA A 734 -8.67 23.28 21.65
CA ALA A 734 -8.65 23.81 23.02
C ALA A 734 -8.63 22.68 24.06
N ALA A 735 -9.40 21.61 23.86
CA ALA A 735 -9.40 20.45 24.76
C ALA A 735 -8.05 19.70 24.74
N PHE A 736 -7.41 19.64 23.56
CA PHE A 736 -6.06 19.09 23.40
C PHE A 736 -5.04 19.89 24.22
N VAL A 737 -5.05 21.22 24.09
CA VAL A 737 -4.17 22.11 24.89
C VAL A 737 -4.42 21.94 26.38
N LYS A 738 -5.69 21.98 26.80
CA LYS A 738 -6.11 21.77 28.19
C LYS A 738 -5.54 20.48 28.79
N ARG A 739 -5.59 19.37 28.04
CA ARG A 739 -5.12 18.05 28.52
C ARG A 739 -3.60 17.88 28.38
N MET A 740 -2.95 18.59 27.46
CA MET A 740 -1.50 18.57 27.27
C MET A 740 -0.74 19.45 28.26
N ALA A 741 -1.33 20.57 28.70
CA ALA A 741 -0.70 21.52 29.62
C ALA A 741 -0.14 20.90 30.91
N PRO A 742 -0.83 20.00 31.62
CA PRO A 742 -0.28 19.35 32.82
C PRO A 742 0.68 18.19 32.51
N LEU A 743 0.91 17.85 31.24
CA LEU A 743 1.72 16.69 30.81
C LEU A 743 3.02 17.08 30.12
N TRP A 744 3.09 18.29 29.56
CA TRP A 744 4.14 18.67 28.62
C TRP A 744 4.82 19.99 28.99
N SER A 745 6.08 19.91 29.43
CA SER A 745 6.85 21.08 29.89
C SER A 745 7.06 22.14 28.80
N ARG A 746 7.07 21.75 27.52
CA ARG A 746 7.31 22.63 26.36
C ARG A 746 6.07 23.29 25.78
N ILE A 747 4.91 23.13 26.41
CA ILE A 747 3.65 23.63 25.86
C ILE A 747 3.69 25.14 25.59
N LEU A 748 4.27 25.96 26.48
CA LEU A 748 4.30 27.42 26.33
C LEU A 748 5.24 27.87 25.20
N PRO A 749 6.53 27.47 25.15
CA PRO A 749 7.40 27.81 24.02
C PRO A 749 6.81 27.33 22.70
N HIS A 750 6.21 26.14 22.66
CA HIS A 750 5.60 25.64 21.45
C HIS A 750 4.43 26.53 20.99
N LEU A 751 3.50 26.87 21.87
CA LEU A 751 2.36 27.74 21.53
C LEU A 751 2.80 29.17 21.15
N VAL A 752 3.85 29.70 21.77
CA VAL A 752 4.29 31.09 21.56
C VAL A 752 5.21 31.25 20.34
N THR A 753 6.08 30.29 20.04
CA THR A 753 7.09 30.45 18.97
C THR A 753 7.00 29.41 17.86
N GLU A 754 6.80 28.14 18.19
CA GLU A 754 6.91 27.04 17.22
C GLU A 754 5.61 26.78 16.43
N ALA A 755 4.44 26.99 17.07
CA ALA A 755 3.14 26.64 16.51
C ALA A 755 2.65 27.69 15.49
N ALA A 756 2.14 27.18 14.37
CA ALA A 756 1.62 27.92 13.22
C ALA A 756 0.23 28.55 13.45
N LEU A 757 -0.01 29.15 14.62
CA LEU A 757 -1.32 29.64 15.06
C LEU A 757 -1.60 31.08 14.60
N SER A 758 -2.88 31.37 14.33
CA SER A 758 -3.39 32.75 14.22
C SER A 758 -3.26 33.48 15.57
N ASP A 759 -3.31 34.82 15.58
CA ASP A 759 -3.15 35.58 16.83
C ASP A 759 -4.28 35.30 17.82
N GLY A 760 -5.51 35.17 17.33
CA GLY A 760 -6.67 34.80 18.14
C GLY A 760 -6.54 33.40 18.72
N ASP A 761 -6.13 32.42 17.91
CA ASP A 761 -5.94 31.04 18.37
C ASP A 761 -4.76 30.94 19.34
N ARG A 762 -3.67 31.67 19.08
CA ARG A 762 -2.50 31.72 19.96
C ARG A 762 -2.86 32.29 21.33
N LEU A 763 -3.53 33.43 21.37
CA LEU A 763 -4.00 34.04 22.61
C LEU A 763 -4.95 33.10 23.37
N SER A 764 -5.91 32.50 22.66
CA SER A 764 -6.84 31.54 23.24
C SER A 764 -6.13 30.32 23.81
N PHE A 765 -5.22 29.69 23.06
CA PHE A 765 -4.53 28.47 23.49
C PHE A 765 -3.50 28.73 24.58
N VAL A 766 -2.79 29.86 24.54
CA VAL A 766 -1.92 30.26 25.66
C VAL A 766 -2.75 30.47 26.93
N GLY A 767 -3.91 31.12 26.84
CA GLY A 767 -4.83 31.26 27.98
C GLY A 767 -5.27 29.90 28.54
N VAL A 768 -5.75 29.00 27.68
CA VAL A 768 -6.16 27.64 28.08
C VAL A 768 -4.99 26.86 28.70
N ALA A 769 -3.78 27.01 28.17
CA ALA A 769 -2.59 26.37 28.73
C ALA A 769 -2.28 26.88 30.14
N LEU A 770 -2.24 28.20 30.33
CA LEU A 770 -1.97 28.85 31.61
C LEU A 770 -3.00 28.44 32.69
N GLU A 771 -4.27 28.34 32.33
CA GLU A 771 -5.35 27.90 33.24
C GLU A 771 -5.17 26.45 33.75
N HIS A 772 -4.41 25.62 33.03
CA HIS A 772 -4.27 24.18 33.31
C HIS A 772 -2.82 23.76 33.57
N LEU A 773 -1.94 24.72 33.87
CA LEU A 773 -0.59 24.41 34.35
C LEU A 773 -0.65 23.82 35.76
N THR A 774 0.32 22.98 36.09
CA THR A 774 0.45 22.36 37.41
C THR A 774 1.73 22.81 38.11
N PRO A 775 1.70 23.16 39.41
CA PRO A 775 2.88 23.62 40.15
C PRO A 775 4.07 22.65 40.12
N ASP A 776 3.80 21.35 40.09
CA ASP A 776 4.81 20.30 40.14
C ASP A 776 5.61 20.12 38.83
N MET A 777 5.19 20.77 37.74
CA MET A 777 5.81 20.60 36.43
C MET A 777 6.86 21.69 36.15
N PRO A 778 8.12 21.32 35.84
CA PRO A 778 9.14 22.30 35.48
C PRO A 778 8.98 22.73 34.02
N TYR A 779 8.06 23.67 33.75
CA TYR A 779 7.84 24.20 32.41
C TYR A 779 9.12 24.83 31.82
N ASP A 780 9.34 24.55 30.53
CA ASP A 780 10.35 25.19 29.69
C ASP A 780 9.88 26.62 29.42
N ILE A 781 10.76 27.59 29.66
CA ILE A 781 10.46 29.02 29.52
C ILE A 781 11.62 29.72 28.80
N ASP A 782 11.29 30.63 27.89
CA ASP A 782 12.26 31.42 27.13
C ASP A 782 11.87 32.90 27.09
N ASP A 783 12.76 33.75 26.57
CA ASP A 783 12.55 35.20 26.47
C ASP A 783 11.29 35.52 25.63
N ALA A 784 11.00 34.72 24.59
CA ALA A 784 9.84 34.94 23.75
C ALA A 784 8.52 34.71 24.51
N VAL A 785 8.45 33.70 25.40
CA VAL A 785 7.31 33.49 26.29
C VAL A 785 7.17 34.66 27.27
N ARG A 786 8.28 35.21 27.79
CA ARG A 786 8.25 36.41 28.64
C ARG A 786 7.60 37.57 27.91
N ASP A 787 8.17 37.96 26.78
CA ASP A 787 7.76 39.12 25.99
C ASP A 787 6.27 38.99 25.60
N TYR A 788 5.85 37.78 25.17
CA TYR A 788 4.46 37.52 24.83
C TYR A 788 3.50 37.70 26.02
N LEU A 789 3.87 37.26 27.22
CA LEU A 789 3.02 37.42 28.40
C LEU A 789 2.94 38.89 28.83
N GLU A 790 4.04 39.63 28.79
CA GLU A 790 4.06 41.07 29.10
C GLU A 790 3.19 41.88 28.14
N ASP A 791 3.18 41.52 26.85
CA ASP A 791 2.37 42.20 25.83
C ASP A 791 0.87 41.83 25.90
N HIS A 792 0.52 40.64 26.42
CA HIS A 792 -0.84 40.09 26.28
C HIS A 792 -1.57 39.74 27.59
N TYR A 793 -0.95 39.84 28.78
CA TYR A 793 -1.56 39.45 30.06
C TYR A 793 -2.94 40.09 30.30
N ALA A 794 -3.12 41.36 29.93
CA ALA A 794 -4.39 42.07 30.10
C ALA A 794 -5.54 41.51 29.23
N SER A 795 -5.22 40.72 28.21
CA SER A 795 -6.20 40.04 27.35
C SER A 795 -6.43 38.57 27.72
N LEU A 796 -5.74 38.07 28.74
CA LEU A 796 -5.81 36.68 29.19
C LEU A 796 -6.73 36.58 30.42
N ALA A 797 -7.76 35.73 30.30
CA ALA A 797 -8.75 35.56 31.37
C ALA A 797 -8.14 35.08 32.69
N VAL A 798 -7.08 34.26 32.64
CA VAL A 798 -6.40 33.75 33.83
C VAL A 798 -5.84 34.87 34.72
N PHE A 799 -5.49 36.03 34.16
CA PHE A 799 -5.02 37.19 34.91
C PHE A 799 -6.17 38.12 35.35
N THR A 800 -7.21 38.24 34.53
CA THR A 800 -8.23 39.30 34.64
C THR A 800 -9.57 38.83 35.21
N SER A 801 -9.86 37.53 35.20
CA SER A 801 -11.14 36.96 35.65
C SER A 801 -11.18 36.77 37.16
N ALA A 802 -12.29 37.15 37.79
CA ALA A 802 -12.54 36.88 39.20
C ALA A 802 -12.70 35.38 39.53
N ASP A 803 -12.89 34.53 38.50
CA ASP A 803 -13.03 33.09 38.66
C ASP A 803 -11.67 32.36 38.77
N THR A 804 -10.54 33.07 38.64
CA THR A 804 -9.21 32.46 38.78
C THR A 804 -9.02 31.90 40.19
N THR A 805 -8.71 30.61 40.26
CA THR A 805 -8.50 29.90 41.52
C THR A 805 -7.17 30.29 42.19
N ALA A 806 -7.08 30.12 43.51
CA ALA A 806 -5.85 30.40 44.24
C ALA A 806 -4.64 29.56 43.76
N GLU A 807 -4.87 28.31 43.36
CA GLU A 807 -3.82 27.42 42.82
C GLU A 807 -3.32 27.91 41.45
N GLN A 808 -4.21 28.37 40.58
CA GLN A 808 -3.83 28.99 39.30
C GLN A 808 -3.05 30.29 39.53
N ALA A 809 -3.51 31.15 40.43
CA ALA A 809 -2.82 32.39 40.77
C ALA A 809 -1.41 32.12 41.33
N GLN A 810 -1.27 31.14 42.22
CA GLN A 810 0.04 30.72 42.73
C GLN A 810 0.95 30.24 41.59
N THR A 811 0.45 29.40 40.69
CA THR A 811 1.21 28.90 39.53
C THR A 811 1.66 30.04 38.62
N LEU A 812 0.81 31.07 38.43
CA LEU A 812 1.17 32.27 37.68
C LEU A 812 2.26 33.09 38.39
N GLY A 813 2.19 33.25 39.72
CA GLY A 813 3.21 33.94 40.50
C GLY A 813 4.57 33.23 40.42
N ASP A 814 4.58 31.90 40.54
CA ASP A 814 5.78 31.08 40.38
C ASP A 814 6.36 31.20 38.96
N LEU A 815 5.50 31.17 37.93
CA LEU A 815 5.89 31.36 36.55
C LEU A 815 6.48 32.77 36.33
N ALA A 816 5.85 33.80 36.85
CA ALA A 816 6.27 35.19 36.74
C ALA A 816 7.65 35.41 37.36
N LYS A 817 7.88 34.83 38.54
CA LYS A 817 9.16 34.86 39.22
C LYS A 817 10.26 34.15 38.41
N ARG A 818 9.96 32.99 37.83
CA ARG A 818 10.93 32.23 37.01
C ARG A 818 11.27 32.93 35.69
N LEU A 819 10.30 33.60 35.07
CA LEU A 819 10.48 34.39 33.84
C LEU A 819 11.10 35.76 34.08
N SER A 820 11.16 36.22 35.34
CA SER A 820 11.48 37.60 35.70
C SER A 820 10.54 38.61 35.00
N LEU A 821 9.24 38.32 34.98
CA LEU A 821 8.23 39.19 34.36
C LEU A 821 8.19 40.56 35.05
N ARG A 822 7.98 41.61 34.27
CA ARG A 822 7.70 42.96 34.77
C ARG A 822 6.44 43.48 34.09
N LEU A 823 5.29 43.29 34.75
CA LEU A 823 4.02 43.80 34.24
C LEU A 823 3.97 45.34 34.33
N PRO A 824 3.66 46.04 33.22
CA PRO A 824 3.65 47.50 33.20
C PRO A 824 2.45 48.10 33.93
N VAL A 825 1.29 47.42 33.95
CA VAL A 825 0.06 47.93 34.57
C VAL A 825 -0.65 46.84 35.38
N LEU A 826 -0.88 47.07 36.67
CA LEU A 826 -1.56 46.10 37.55
C LEU A 826 -3.09 46.15 37.50
N ALA A 827 -3.67 47.31 37.17
CA ALA A 827 -5.12 47.54 37.22
C ALA A 827 -6.02 46.50 36.49
N PRO A 828 -5.59 45.86 35.39
CA PRO A 828 -6.40 44.81 34.74
C PRO A 828 -6.53 43.51 35.54
N LEU A 829 -5.67 43.25 36.52
CA LEU A 829 -5.62 41.99 37.27
C LEU A 829 -6.81 41.85 38.22
N SER A 830 -7.30 40.62 38.36
CA SER A 830 -8.23 40.26 39.43
C SER A 830 -7.48 40.00 40.74
N GLN A 831 -8.18 39.99 41.88
CA GLN A 831 -7.53 39.98 43.21
C GLN A 831 -6.53 38.84 43.42
N ALA A 832 -6.89 37.59 43.12
CA ALA A 832 -6.00 36.46 43.39
C ALA A 832 -4.70 36.49 42.54
N PRO A 833 -4.75 36.70 41.20
CA PRO A 833 -3.57 36.98 40.39
C PRO A 833 -2.79 38.21 40.84
N LEU A 834 -3.45 39.29 41.25
CA LEU A 834 -2.81 40.51 41.74
C LEU A 834 -1.94 40.20 42.97
N ASP A 835 -2.49 39.53 43.98
CA ASP A 835 -1.77 39.15 45.20
C ASP A 835 -0.54 38.27 44.88
N ALA A 836 -0.69 37.34 43.93
CA ALA A 836 0.39 36.45 43.51
C ALA A 836 1.51 37.19 42.74
N ILE A 837 1.15 38.14 41.87
CA ILE A 837 2.12 38.98 41.13
C ILE A 837 2.85 39.94 42.07
N ILE A 838 2.16 40.51 43.07
CA ILE A 838 2.76 41.34 44.12
C ILE A 838 3.76 40.52 44.91
N SER A 839 3.37 39.33 45.38
CA SER A 839 4.25 38.39 46.10
C SER A 839 5.45 37.93 45.26
N ALA A 840 5.30 37.88 43.93
CA ALA A 840 6.36 37.53 42.99
C ALA A 840 7.25 38.72 42.59
N HIS A 841 6.96 39.94 43.06
CA HIS A 841 7.65 41.18 42.71
C HIS A 841 7.57 41.48 41.19
N ALA A 842 6.60 40.93 40.48
CA ALA A 842 6.61 40.83 39.01
C ALA A 842 5.94 42.02 38.29
N TYR A 843 6.20 43.25 38.73
CA TYR A 843 5.62 44.47 38.16
C TYR A 843 6.60 45.65 38.16
N GLU A 844 6.33 46.64 37.31
CA GLU A 844 7.09 47.89 37.24
C GLU A 844 6.68 48.85 38.37
N VAL A 845 7.66 49.47 39.02
CA VAL A 845 7.40 50.48 40.07
C VAL A 845 7.00 51.78 39.39
N THR A 846 5.69 52.01 39.33
CA THR A 846 5.07 53.22 38.80
C THR A 846 3.99 53.68 39.77
N LEU A 847 3.67 54.98 39.79
CA LEU A 847 2.63 55.52 40.66
C LEU A 847 1.28 54.76 40.53
N PRO A 848 0.75 54.48 39.31
CA PRO A 848 -0.48 53.71 39.17
C PRO A 848 -0.40 52.29 39.74
N ASN A 849 0.76 51.63 39.63
CA ASN A 849 0.94 50.28 40.15
C ASN A 849 1.06 50.25 41.67
N LEU A 850 1.76 51.22 42.27
CA LEU A 850 1.85 51.35 43.73
C LEU A 850 0.48 51.56 44.36
N VAL A 851 -0.34 52.45 43.78
CA VAL A 851 -1.72 52.69 44.23
C VAL A 851 -2.59 51.44 44.07
N THR A 852 -2.34 50.62 43.05
CA THR A 852 -3.10 49.37 42.84
C THR A 852 -2.65 48.25 43.78
N ALA A 853 -1.36 48.18 44.09
CA ALA A 853 -0.78 47.12 44.91
C ALA A 853 -1.00 47.33 46.42
N LEU A 854 -1.18 48.58 46.86
CA LEU A 854 -1.39 48.93 48.26
C LEU A 854 -2.87 48.85 48.67
N PRO A 855 -3.15 48.54 49.94
CA PRO A 855 -4.50 48.64 50.49
C PRO A 855 -5.10 50.05 50.31
N VAL A 856 -6.42 50.13 50.12
CA VAL A 856 -7.15 51.41 49.93
C VAL A 856 -7.00 52.37 51.12
N GLU A 857 -6.65 51.85 52.31
CA GLU A 857 -6.50 52.61 53.55
C GLU A 857 -5.11 53.26 53.72
N THR A 858 -4.18 53.03 52.78
CA THR A 858 -2.83 53.60 52.84
C THR A 858 -2.87 55.12 52.59
N GLU A 859 -2.47 55.92 53.59
CA GLU A 859 -2.64 57.37 53.61
C GLU A 859 -1.65 58.13 52.70
N ASP A 860 -0.43 57.63 52.56
CA ASP A 860 0.65 58.21 51.76
C ASP A 860 1.56 57.12 51.15
N LEU A 861 2.46 57.53 50.25
CA LEU A 861 3.43 56.64 49.59
C LEU A 861 4.79 56.65 50.28
N ALA A 862 4.89 57.05 51.54
CA ALA A 862 6.14 57.05 52.28
C ALA A 862 6.59 55.61 52.58
N LEU A 863 7.90 55.37 52.53
CA LEU A 863 8.49 54.03 52.68
C LEU A 863 8.14 53.37 54.02
N ASP A 864 8.01 54.15 55.10
CA ASP A 864 7.61 53.68 56.41
C ASP A 864 6.12 53.28 56.47
N THR A 865 5.25 54.05 55.83
CA THR A 865 3.82 53.71 55.69
C THR A 865 3.64 52.46 54.82
N ILE A 866 4.37 52.36 53.70
CA ILE A 866 4.34 51.20 52.81
C ILE A 866 4.85 49.94 53.52
N ALA A 867 5.95 50.04 54.27
CA ALA A 867 6.51 48.92 55.05
C ALA A 867 5.55 48.39 56.13
N GLU A 868 4.63 49.22 56.63
CA GLU A 868 3.58 48.80 57.56
C GLU A 868 2.37 48.19 56.83
N ALA A 869 2.07 48.65 55.61
CA ALA A 869 0.91 48.24 54.84
C ALA A 869 1.11 46.90 54.11
N ASP A 870 2.22 46.73 53.38
CA ASP A 870 2.54 45.49 52.66
C ASP A 870 4.06 45.30 52.50
N ASP A 871 4.60 44.24 53.09
CA ASP A 871 6.04 43.93 53.05
C ASP A 871 6.53 43.58 51.63
N ASN A 872 5.72 42.92 50.79
CA ASN A 872 6.15 42.59 49.42
C ASN A 872 6.27 43.85 48.57
N VAL A 873 5.33 44.79 48.71
CA VAL A 873 5.40 46.08 48.01
C VAL A 873 6.63 46.88 48.47
N TYR A 874 6.91 46.89 49.78
CA TYR A 874 8.10 47.52 50.34
C TYR A 874 9.40 46.91 49.78
N GLN A 875 9.54 45.58 49.84
CA GLN A 875 10.71 44.88 49.31
C GLN A 875 10.88 45.11 47.79
N ARG A 876 9.78 45.12 47.03
CA ARG A 876 9.83 45.43 45.59
C ARG A 876 10.32 46.84 45.30
N ILE A 877 9.95 47.83 46.12
CA ILE A 877 10.46 49.20 46.01
C ILE A 877 11.95 49.25 46.32
N LEU A 878 12.40 48.54 47.36
CA LEU A 878 13.82 48.46 47.70
C LEU A 878 14.67 47.86 46.57
N GLU A 879 14.12 46.93 45.79
CA GLU A 879 14.78 46.39 44.57
C GLU A 879 14.95 47.43 43.44
N ASP A 880 14.15 48.50 43.41
CA ASP A 880 14.17 49.54 42.37
C ASP A 880 13.80 50.93 42.92
N LEU A 881 14.65 51.42 43.83
CA LEU A 881 14.48 52.70 44.49
C LEU A 881 14.49 53.89 43.51
N VAL A 882 15.18 53.77 42.38
CA VAL A 882 15.22 54.80 41.34
C VAL A 882 13.84 54.99 40.73
N ALA A 883 13.17 53.91 40.35
CA ALA A 883 11.83 53.97 39.79
C ALA A 883 10.81 54.53 40.82
N TYR A 884 10.93 54.14 42.10
CA TYR A 884 10.11 54.70 43.16
C TYR A 884 10.29 56.22 43.30
N LEU A 885 11.53 56.71 43.44
CA LEU A 885 11.81 58.14 43.59
C LEU A 885 11.34 58.96 42.37
N ASN A 886 11.41 58.38 41.17
CA ASN A 886 10.89 58.99 39.95
C ASN A 886 9.36 58.98 39.86
N SER A 887 8.69 58.11 40.62
CA SER A 887 7.21 58.00 40.65
C SER A 887 6.53 58.98 41.61
N LEU A 888 7.29 59.53 42.55
CA LEU A 888 6.81 60.49 43.55
C LEU A 888 6.70 61.91 42.96
N GLU A 889 5.65 62.64 43.33
CA GLU A 889 5.47 64.07 43.02
C GLU A 889 6.42 64.95 43.87
N GLU A 890 6.53 66.26 43.56
CA GLU A 890 7.47 67.16 44.26
C GLU A 890 7.16 67.33 45.76
N ASP A 891 5.89 67.19 46.15
CA ASP A 891 5.42 67.37 47.53
C ASP A 891 5.35 66.05 48.32
N ASP A 892 5.62 64.91 47.68
CA ASP A 892 5.55 63.60 48.33
C ASP A 892 6.76 63.36 49.24
N GLN A 893 6.47 62.95 50.48
CA GLN A 893 7.50 62.58 51.45
C GLN A 893 7.89 61.11 51.32
N THR A 894 9.18 60.83 51.38
CA THR A 894 9.73 59.46 51.34
C THR A 894 9.67 58.77 52.70
N ILE A 895 9.66 59.53 53.80
CA ILE A 895 9.53 59.04 55.17
C ILE A 895 8.74 60.07 55.98
N THR A 896 7.64 59.66 56.63
CA THR A 896 6.76 60.58 57.37
C THR A 896 6.89 60.47 58.89
N LYS A 897 7.20 59.28 59.41
CA LYS A 897 7.34 58.99 60.85
C LYS A 897 8.80 59.01 61.30
N PRO A 898 9.21 59.95 62.19
CA PRO A 898 10.58 60.03 62.71
C PRO A 898 11.09 58.73 63.36
N GLU A 899 10.21 57.99 64.05
CA GLU A 899 10.56 56.72 64.70
C GLU A 899 10.96 55.60 63.72
N ALA A 900 10.48 55.63 62.48
CA ALA A 900 10.80 54.64 61.45
C ALA A 900 12.05 55.02 60.64
N PHE A 901 12.54 56.26 60.77
CA PHE A 901 13.58 56.84 59.95
C PHE A 901 14.88 56.02 59.92
N VAL A 902 15.40 55.64 61.09
CA VAL A 902 16.64 54.84 61.20
C VAL A 902 16.49 53.48 60.51
N ARG A 903 15.35 52.80 60.70
CA ARG A 903 15.09 51.48 60.11
C ARG A 903 15.06 51.56 58.59
N VAL A 904 14.27 52.49 58.04
CA VAL A 904 14.14 52.66 56.58
C VAL A 904 15.48 53.04 55.96
N LEU A 905 16.28 53.89 56.60
CA LEU A 905 17.62 54.22 56.09
C LEU A 905 18.57 53.02 56.10
N GLN A 906 18.50 52.15 57.12
CA GLN A 906 19.26 50.89 57.15
C GLN A 906 18.86 49.96 56.01
N ASP A 907 17.55 49.82 55.74
CA ASP A 907 17.04 48.99 54.65
C ASP A 907 17.45 49.54 53.27
N VAL A 908 17.39 50.86 53.08
CA VAL A 908 17.85 51.55 51.86
C VAL A 908 19.36 51.39 51.67
N LEU A 909 20.15 51.54 52.73
CA LEU A 909 21.61 51.35 52.69
C LEU A 909 21.98 49.91 52.31
N GLN A 910 21.25 48.92 52.81
CA GLN A 910 21.45 47.51 52.46
C GLN A 910 21.07 47.22 51.01
N SER A 911 20.08 47.94 50.47
CA SER A 911 19.52 47.69 49.14
C SER A 911 20.24 48.47 48.04
N ASP A 912 20.24 49.81 48.10
CA ASP A 912 21.01 50.69 47.20
C ASP A 912 21.43 51.98 47.93
N ALA A 913 22.65 51.97 48.48
CA ALA A 913 23.25 53.11 49.15
C ALA A 913 23.33 54.39 48.29
N ARG A 914 23.28 54.29 46.94
CA ARG A 914 23.34 55.47 46.06
C ARG A 914 22.07 56.30 46.08
N GLN A 915 20.93 55.70 46.43
CA GLN A 915 19.65 56.40 46.51
C GLN A 915 19.39 57.01 47.88
N LEU A 916 20.28 56.81 48.85
CA LEU A 916 20.12 57.31 50.21
C LEU A 916 19.90 58.83 50.24
N ASP A 917 20.67 59.59 49.49
CA ASP A 917 20.53 61.05 49.39
C ASP A 917 19.14 61.44 48.86
N GLY A 918 18.63 60.72 47.86
CA GLY A 918 17.31 60.97 47.28
C GLY A 918 16.18 60.66 48.26
N VAL A 919 16.33 59.62 49.07
CA VAL A 919 15.39 59.26 50.13
C VAL A 919 15.45 60.26 51.28
N VAL A 920 16.63 60.64 51.77
CA VAL A 920 16.77 61.60 52.88
C VAL A 920 16.29 63.00 52.50
N ALA A 921 16.57 63.46 51.27
CA ALA A 921 16.22 64.79 50.81
C ALA A 921 14.71 65.06 50.78
N ARG A 922 13.88 64.02 50.74
CA ARG A 922 12.41 64.09 50.75
C ARG A 922 11.77 63.58 52.04
N ALA A 923 12.57 63.28 53.07
CA ALA A 923 12.02 62.89 54.37
C ALA A 923 11.38 64.09 55.08
N SER A 924 10.42 63.83 55.98
CA SER A 924 9.79 64.85 56.82
C SER A 924 10.81 65.64 57.65
N ASP A 925 10.56 66.93 57.90
CA ASP A 925 11.43 67.80 58.71
C ASP A 925 11.69 67.26 60.14
N GLY A 926 10.81 66.37 60.63
CA GLY A 926 10.96 65.69 61.92
C GLY A 926 11.92 64.49 61.91
N CYS A 927 12.33 64.01 60.75
CA CYS A 927 13.26 62.90 60.57
C CYS A 927 14.70 63.39 60.73
N ILE A 928 15.15 63.50 61.98
CA ILE A 928 16.49 63.97 62.34
C ILE A 928 17.27 62.82 63.00
N LEU A 929 18.52 62.66 62.57
CA LEU A 929 19.48 61.77 63.23
C LEU A 929 20.45 62.59 64.07
N ASP A 930 20.36 62.42 65.39
CA ASP A 930 21.27 63.06 66.35
C ASP A 930 22.65 62.38 66.41
N ASP A 931 22.74 61.11 65.98
CA ASP A 931 23.95 60.29 65.99
C ASP A 931 24.00 59.38 64.75
N LEU A 932 25.02 59.56 63.91
CA LEU A 932 25.21 58.79 62.67
C LEU A 932 25.62 57.34 62.94
N ASP A 933 26.18 57.04 64.13
CA ASP A 933 26.64 55.68 64.50
C ASP A 933 25.47 54.68 64.59
N VAL A 934 24.23 55.16 64.55
CA VAL A 934 23.00 54.36 64.68
C VAL A 934 22.61 53.65 63.36
N ILE A 935 23.07 54.12 62.19
CA ILE A 935 22.65 53.59 60.88
C ILE A 935 23.68 52.61 60.27
N SER A 936 24.96 52.71 60.63
CA SER A 936 26.00 51.72 60.31
C SER A 936 27.35 52.17 60.89
N SER A 937 28.15 51.24 61.40
CA SER A 937 29.51 51.48 61.91
C SER A 937 30.62 51.52 60.85
N ASP A 938 30.27 51.35 59.57
CA ASP A 938 31.20 51.43 58.43
C ASP A 938 30.59 52.28 57.31
N THR A 939 30.72 53.61 57.43
CA THR A 939 30.77 54.58 56.31
C THR A 939 31.46 55.86 56.77
#